data_AF-A0A875SDY0-F1
#
_entry.id   AF-A0A875SDY0-F1
#
_cell.length_a   1.000
_cell.length_b   1.000
_cell.length_c   1.000
_cell.angle_alpha   90.00
_cell.angle_beta   90.00
_cell.angle_gamma   90.00
#
_symmetry.space_group_name_H-M   'P 1'
#
loop_
_entity.id
_entity.type
_entity.pdbx_description
1 polymer ?
#
loop_
_entity_poly.entity_id
_entity_poly.type
_entity_poly.pdbx_seq_one_letter_code
_entity_poly.pdbx_strand_id
1 'polypeptide(L)'
;MGSDDICRRCHERETVVVSRKEHFCEKCFLRFIRSKQRKQMKDEKFKVKYGKDEDRIKEETPKIMIPLRFTTSSLVLLDILLNWLDEQLSMSPRAHIGFDLVVLAMNSFQSLSWTTEKVSQLEEKYGGAKEMQRLHVSMEIVDLDEMVRKNTQIREVYLRNYTSFCAKGLQKVGSLHEMVGQITDKSLQEDFLLVLEEDVIVKRCIANRCSCLVFSDSMSELAVSVLGLTARGRGEKISEKLGGDMVKETSIESLYPLRDVLGTEVKRYAELCDLTSFVVPRESKGKSVKNKTINELVEEYFESVEPEYPEVVSTVVKAGSKLTRKTCVSDPLRCSLCDGIIPEDPGEWLENRTVTDGIPAETDEERANYQKYILSVTEKPSTEAEMYKMPSGESDIILEKALIELQKVEKEQQEIDKKVQKYRVQLTKPLFAERRKAIRQIPKFWYIVLAQHEDFQEYIQTEDMKYLEFIKDLYVEKMADEKGPNEDPKTFALTFTFESPNKEIDSQTVTKYFYTEVNPDTGYESIKSHDAKIEWPKEFDDINPNLIKKSRKDHKWTHEKKKNYRVGMKSFFAFFSWTGLKDNKEFRYGEQLAEMFSEDIFPLAVEYYTLAAPGIGKDGEDEESDSSSEELDIDSDEDDDEDYKKPASKKQKIHQ
;
A
#
# COMPACT_ATOMS: atom_id res chain seq x y z
N MET A 1 28.67 -8.31 18.86
CA MET A 1 27.71 -7.48 18.11
C MET A 1 27.15 -8.36 17.02
N GLY A 2 25.85 -8.62 17.06
CA GLY A 2 25.14 -9.35 16.02
C GLY A 2 25.05 -8.53 14.73
N SER A 3 24.66 -9.16 13.61
CA SER A 3 24.42 -8.46 12.33
C SER A 3 23.35 -7.37 12.42
N ASP A 4 22.51 -7.42 13.45
CA ASP A 4 21.35 -6.55 13.64
C ASP A 4 21.71 -5.27 14.43
N ASP A 5 22.90 -5.25 15.04
CA ASP A 5 23.40 -4.12 15.83
C ASP A 5 24.04 -3.02 14.96
N ILE A 6 24.31 -3.31 13.68
CA ILE A 6 25.02 -2.41 12.76
C ILE A 6 24.10 -2.00 11.60
N CYS A 7 24.15 -0.72 11.24
CA CYS A 7 23.40 -0.17 10.12
C CYS A 7 23.72 -0.87 8.80
N ARG A 8 22.68 -1.33 8.09
CA ARG A 8 22.81 -2.03 6.80
C ARG A 8 23.23 -1.15 5.62
N ARG A 9 23.11 0.18 5.74
CA ARG A 9 23.47 1.12 4.66
C ARG A 9 24.92 1.55 4.68
N CYS A 10 25.47 1.84 5.87
CA CYS A 10 26.86 2.28 6.00
C CYS A 10 27.80 1.22 6.58
N HIS A 11 27.28 0.14 7.18
CA HIS A 11 28.07 -0.93 7.81
C HIS A 11 29.08 -0.49 8.88
N GLU A 12 28.97 0.76 9.36
CA GLU A 12 29.95 1.37 10.29
C GLU A 12 29.33 1.79 11.62
N ARG A 13 28.09 2.29 11.60
CA ARG A 13 27.42 2.87 12.78
C ARG A 13 26.39 1.91 13.34
N GLU A 14 26.14 2.03 14.63
CA GLU A 14 25.11 1.25 15.31
C GLU A 14 23.70 1.58 14.80
N THR A 15 22.83 0.57 14.86
CA THR A 15 21.42 0.69 14.49
C THR A 15 20.67 1.50 15.55
N VAL A 16 19.93 2.51 15.12
CA VAL A 16 19.09 3.39 15.95
C VAL A 16 17.60 3.29 15.57
N VAL A 17 17.32 2.86 14.34
CA VAL A 17 15.97 2.72 13.79
C VAL A 17 15.87 1.43 12.99
N VAL A 18 14.78 0.69 13.17
CA VAL A 18 14.38 -0.40 12.27
C VAL A 18 13.13 0.06 11.53
N SER A 19 13.20 0.10 10.20
CA SER A 19 12.08 0.47 9.34
C SER A 19 11.98 -0.58 8.23
N ARG A 20 10.78 -1.13 8.01
CA ARG A 20 10.52 -2.16 6.99
C ARG A 20 11.51 -3.32 7.02
N LYS A 21 11.82 -3.84 8.22
CA LYS A 21 12.79 -4.94 8.46
C LYS A 21 14.25 -4.60 8.09
N GLU A 22 14.56 -3.34 7.76
CA GLU A 22 15.91 -2.83 7.50
C GLU A 22 16.43 -2.02 8.70
N HIS A 23 17.71 -2.21 9.05
CA HIS A 23 18.36 -1.59 10.20
C HIS A 23 19.16 -0.34 9.77
N PHE A 24 18.83 0.82 10.33
CA PHE A 24 19.44 2.11 10.01
C PHE A 24 20.11 2.74 11.23
N CYS A 25 21.29 3.34 11.01
CA CYS A 25 21.77 4.41 11.89
C CYS A 25 21.00 5.70 11.57
N GLU A 26 21.01 6.65 12.50
CA GLU A 26 20.35 7.96 12.38
C GLU A 26 20.58 8.63 11.01
N LYS A 27 21.84 8.88 10.62
CA LYS A 27 22.17 9.56 9.36
C LYS A 27 21.65 8.84 8.12
N CYS A 28 21.69 7.50 8.12
CA CYS A 28 21.21 6.71 6.99
C CYS A 28 19.68 6.71 6.92
N PHE A 29 19.01 6.68 8.08
CA PHE A 29 17.56 6.80 8.15
C PHE A 29 17.08 8.17 7.62
N LEU A 30 17.67 9.27 8.10
CA LEU A 30 17.31 10.62 7.62
C LEU A 30 17.50 10.75 6.10
N ARG A 31 18.62 10.23 5.56
CA ARG A 31 18.86 10.20 4.11
C ARG A 31 17.84 9.35 3.35
N PHE A 32 17.43 8.22 3.92
CA PHE A 32 16.42 7.34 3.34
C PHE A 32 15.05 8.02 3.24
N ILE A 33 14.62 8.77 4.26
CA ILE A 33 13.37 9.52 4.21
C ILE A 33 13.46 10.70 3.23
N ARG A 34 14.56 11.46 3.26
CA ARG A 34 14.81 12.57 2.32
C ARG A 34 14.85 12.11 0.86
N SER A 35 15.38 10.91 0.57
CA SER A 35 15.40 10.41 -0.81
C SER A 35 14.00 10.06 -1.34
N LYS A 36 13.08 9.60 -0.48
CA LYS A 36 11.68 9.39 -0.86
C LYS A 36 11.00 10.71 -1.21
N GLN A 37 11.21 11.76 -0.42
CA GLN A 37 10.72 13.11 -0.74
C GLN A 37 11.22 13.58 -2.11
N ARG A 38 12.52 13.42 -2.40
CA ARG A 38 13.09 13.80 -3.70
C ARG A 38 12.51 13.02 -4.87
N LYS A 39 12.19 11.75 -4.68
CA LYS A 39 11.53 10.93 -5.71
C LYS A 39 10.15 11.49 -6.06
N GLN A 40 9.41 11.97 -5.06
CA GLN A 40 8.09 12.59 -5.25
C GLN A 40 8.18 14.00 -5.85
N MET A 41 9.32 14.69 -5.69
CA MET A 41 9.61 16.01 -6.27
C MET A 41 10.72 15.94 -7.33
N LYS A 42 10.64 14.97 -8.24
CA LYS A 42 11.71 14.65 -9.22
C LYS A 42 11.80 15.61 -10.42
N ASP A 43 10.78 16.43 -10.63
CA ASP A 43 10.69 17.41 -11.72
C ASP A 43 11.90 18.35 -11.69
N GLU A 44 12.47 18.64 -12.87
CA GLU A 44 13.62 19.54 -13.04
C GLU A 44 13.37 20.92 -12.45
N LYS A 45 12.10 21.38 -12.42
CA LYS A 45 11.75 22.70 -11.88
C LYS A 45 12.09 22.88 -10.40
N PHE A 46 12.23 21.81 -9.62
CA PHE A 46 12.57 21.87 -8.20
C PHE A 46 14.06 21.66 -7.90
N LYS A 47 14.86 21.29 -8.91
CA LYS A 47 16.27 20.98 -8.74
C LYS A 47 17.11 22.25 -8.65
N VAL A 48 18.32 22.12 -8.10
CA VAL A 48 19.31 23.19 -8.02
C VAL A 48 19.54 23.81 -9.40
N LYS A 49 19.58 25.14 -9.44
CA LYS A 49 19.82 25.90 -10.67
C LYS A 49 21.25 26.41 -10.71
N TYR A 50 21.80 26.52 -11.91
CA TYR A 50 23.16 27.03 -12.11
C TYR A 50 23.16 28.15 -13.14
N GLY A 51 23.81 29.26 -12.82
CA GLY A 51 24.01 30.34 -13.80
C GLY A 51 24.55 31.61 -13.17
N LYS A 52 24.84 32.59 -14.02
CA LYS A 52 25.35 33.92 -13.63
C LYS A 52 24.29 35.01 -13.66
N ASP A 53 23.19 34.76 -14.36
CA ASP A 53 22.08 35.70 -14.53
C ASP A 53 21.06 35.43 -13.42
N GLU A 54 21.23 36.12 -12.30
CA GLU A 54 20.39 35.91 -11.11
C GLU A 54 18.93 36.31 -11.33
N ASP A 55 18.69 37.34 -12.14
CA ASP A 55 17.35 37.88 -12.37
C ASP A 55 16.52 36.89 -13.20
N ARG A 56 17.10 36.35 -14.28
CA ARG A 56 16.46 35.30 -15.06
C ARG A 56 16.20 34.04 -14.23
N ILE A 57 17.17 33.63 -13.41
CA ILE A 57 17.02 32.44 -12.56
C ILE A 57 15.86 32.63 -11.58
N LYS A 58 15.75 33.80 -10.95
CA LYS A 58 14.64 34.14 -10.05
C LYS A 58 13.28 34.12 -10.76
N GLU A 59 13.19 34.66 -11.97
CA GLU A 59 11.94 34.63 -12.75
C GLU A 59 11.51 33.21 -13.12
N GLU A 60 12.45 32.32 -13.42
CA GLU A 60 12.16 30.91 -13.73
C GLU A 60 11.91 30.05 -12.47
N THR A 61 12.13 30.58 -11.26
CA THR A 61 12.05 29.80 -10.00
C THR A 61 10.59 29.66 -9.55
N PRO A 62 10.05 28.42 -9.52
CA PRO A 62 8.69 28.20 -9.05
C PRO A 62 8.58 28.57 -7.57
N LYS A 63 7.45 29.14 -7.21
CA LYS A 63 7.09 29.38 -5.81
C LYS A 63 6.12 28.32 -5.35
N ILE A 64 6.44 27.64 -4.26
CA ILE A 64 5.62 26.58 -3.69
C ILE A 64 5.14 26.94 -2.30
N MET A 65 3.99 26.43 -1.89
CA MET A 65 3.43 26.67 -0.57
C MET A 65 3.22 25.38 0.21
N ILE A 66 3.64 25.37 1.49
CA ILE A 66 3.38 24.30 2.45
C ILE A 66 2.48 24.81 3.58
N PRO A 67 1.32 24.18 3.83
CA PRO A 67 0.52 24.43 5.03
C PRO A 67 1.20 23.82 6.28
N LEU A 68 1.49 24.65 7.27
CA LEU A 68 2.09 24.24 8.54
C LEU A 68 1.03 24.17 9.64
N ARG A 69 0.57 22.95 9.92
CA ARG A 69 -0.43 22.63 10.96
C ARG A 69 0.18 22.25 12.31
N PHE A 70 1.51 22.26 12.42
CA PHE A 70 2.25 21.75 13.58
C PHE A 70 1.93 20.28 13.90
N THR A 71 1.48 19.50 12.92
CA THR A 71 1.47 18.05 13.00
C THR A 71 2.89 17.52 12.80
N THR A 72 3.16 16.30 13.27
CA THR A 72 4.46 15.64 13.09
C THR A 72 4.89 15.64 11.61
N SER A 73 4.00 15.28 10.69
CA SER A 73 4.30 15.23 9.26
C SER A 73 4.57 16.62 8.66
N SER A 74 3.82 17.66 9.06
CA SER A 74 4.06 19.03 8.58
C SER A 74 5.42 19.59 9.01
N LEU A 75 5.85 19.29 10.24
CA LEU A 75 7.15 19.68 10.76
C LEU A 75 8.28 18.90 10.10
N VAL A 76 8.11 17.60 9.90
CA VAL A 76 9.08 16.73 9.21
C VAL A 76 9.26 17.16 7.76
N LEU A 77 8.18 17.44 7.04
CA LEU A 77 8.28 17.92 5.67
C LEU A 77 9.00 19.28 5.60
N LEU A 78 8.66 20.21 6.50
CA LEU A 78 9.36 21.50 6.58
C LEU A 78 10.87 21.30 6.81
N ASP A 79 11.25 20.46 7.79
CA ASP A 79 12.66 20.13 8.04
C ASP A 79 13.35 19.58 6.78
N ILE A 80 12.73 18.63 6.10
CA ILE A 80 13.28 18.02 4.88
C ILE A 80 13.48 19.06 3.79
N LEU A 81 12.51 19.95 3.56
CA LEU A 81 12.60 20.98 2.52
C LEU A 81 13.67 22.02 2.85
N LEU A 82 13.77 22.47 4.10
CA LEU A 82 14.82 23.39 4.54
C LEU A 82 16.22 22.79 4.36
N ASN A 83 16.41 21.54 4.78
CA ASN A 83 17.66 20.82 4.56
C ASN A 83 17.97 20.65 3.07
N TRP A 84 16.95 20.44 2.23
CA TRP A 84 17.16 20.30 0.79
C TRP A 84 17.61 21.61 0.15
N LEU A 85 16.98 22.73 0.50
CA LEU A 85 17.38 24.06 0.03
C LEU A 85 18.82 24.40 0.47
N ASP A 86 19.17 24.08 1.71
CA ASP A 86 20.54 24.26 2.22
C ASP A 86 21.57 23.39 1.46
N GLU A 87 21.23 22.12 1.23
CA GLU A 87 22.06 21.21 0.44
C GLU A 87 22.27 21.73 -0.99
N GLN A 88 21.24 22.29 -1.64
CA GLN A 88 21.33 22.86 -2.99
C GLN A 88 22.31 24.04 -3.04
N LEU A 89 22.18 24.99 -2.11
CA LEU A 89 23.09 26.14 -2.02
C LEU A 89 24.53 25.74 -1.67
N SER A 90 24.70 24.65 -0.91
CA SER A 90 26.01 24.13 -0.52
C SER A 90 26.76 23.42 -1.65
N MET A 91 26.11 23.09 -2.77
CA MET A 91 26.77 22.33 -3.86
C MET A 91 27.84 23.14 -4.62
N SER A 92 27.65 24.45 -4.78
CA SER A 92 28.55 25.32 -5.55
C SER A 92 28.32 26.80 -5.20
N PRO A 93 29.35 27.66 -5.26
CA PRO A 93 29.17 29.11 -5.12
C PRO A 93 28.27 29.76 -6.19
N ARG A 94 27.95 29.05 -7.28
CA ARG A 94 27.02 29.49 -8.34
C ARG A 94 25.70 28.73 -8.33
N ALA A 95 25.45 27.94 -7.28
CA ALA A 95 24.19 27.24 -7.11
C ALA A 95 23.13 28.23 -6.63
N HIS A 96 21.97 28.14 -7.24
CA HIS A 96 20.75 28.82 -6.84
C HIS A 96 19.73 27.78 -6.43
N ILE A 97 18.84 28.13 -5.51
CA ILE A 97 17.76 27.22 -5.11
C ILE A 97 16.83 26.91 -6.28
N GLY A 98 16.21 25.74 -6.21
CA GLY A 98 15.25 25.29 -7.20
C GLY A 98 13.87 25.93 -7.06
N PHE A 99 13.45 26.34 -5.87
CA PHE A 99 12.12 26.88 -5.60
C PHE A 99 12.12 27.86 -4.42
N ASP A 100 11.22 28.85 -4.46
CA ASP A 100 10.92 29.70 -3.31
C ASP A 100 9.86 29.02 -2.43
N LEU A 101 10.03 29.01 -1.11
CA LEU A 101 9.15 28.30 -0.18
C LEU A 101 8.31 29.27 0.66
N VAL A 102 6.98 29.20 0.52
CA VAL A 102 6.03 29.89 1.39
C VAL A 102 5.49 28.91 2.43
N VAL A 103 5.73 29.18 3.71
CA VAL A 103 5.22 28.36 4.81
C VAL A 103 4.01 29.07 5.41
N LEU A 104 2.83 28.47 5.28
CA LEU A 104 1.57 29.02 5.76
C LEU A 104 1.19 28.40 7.10
N ALA A 105 1.50 29.08 8.20
CA ALA A 105 1.11 28.68 9.54
C ALA A 105 -0.30 29.19 9.87
N MET A 106 -1.15 28.33 10.41
CA MET A 106 -2.54 28.67 10.77
C MET A 106 -2.80 28.38 12.26
N ASN A 107 -3.66 29.16 12.89
CA ASN A 107 -4.10 28.97 14.28
C ASN A 107 -5.32 28.03 14.38
N SER A 108 -5.33 26.93 13.63
CA SER A 108 -6.48 26.01 13.55
C SER A 108 -6.82 25.31 14.85
N PHE A 109 -5.79 24.93 15.63
CA PHE A 109 -5.94 24.08 16.82
C PHE A 109 -5.48 24.79 18.11
N GLN A 110 -4.82 25.93 18.00
CA GLN A 110 -4.21 26.66 19.10
C GLN A 110 -4.42 28.17 18.91
N SER A 111 -4.17 28.96 19.96
CA SER A 111 -4.31 30.41 19.85
C SER A 111 -3.28 31.01 18.89
N LEU A 112 -3.61 32.16 18.30
CA LEU A 112 -2.70 32.92 17.45
C LEU A 112 -1.35 33.24 18.15
N SER A 113 -1.39 33.49 19.46
CA SER A 113 -0.18 33.74 20.27
C SER A 113 0.72 32.52 20.32
N TRP A 114 0.15 31.32 20.51
CA TRP A 114 0.89 30.06 20.53
C TRP A 114 1.52 29.78 19.16
N THR A 115 0.74 29.94 18.08
CA THR A 115 1.22 29.75 16.71
C THR A 115 2.38 30.71 16.40
N THR A 116 2.24 31.99 16.77
CA THR A 116 3.27 33.00 16.56
C THR A 116 4.55 32.67 17.33
N GLU A 117 4.43 32.28 18.59
CA GLU A 117 5.57 31.87 19.41
C GLU A 117 6.30 30.66 18.78
N LYS A 118 5.55 29.66 18.32
CA LYS A 118 6.13 28.46 17.71
C LYS A 118 6.79 28.71 16.36
N VAL A 119 6.23 29.59 15.53
CA VAL A 119 6.88 30.06 14.32
C VAL A 119 8.22 30.72 14.65
N SER A 120 8.27 31.64 15.60
CA SER A 120 9.52 32.30 16.02
C SER A 120 10.56 31.30 16.54
N GLN A 121 10.16 30.34 17.37
CA GLN A 121 11.06 29.29 17.87
C GLN A 121 11.59 28.38 16.75
N LEU A 122 10.76 28.08 15.73
CA LEU A 122 11.20 27.32 14.55
C LEU A 122 12.19 28.13 13.72
N GLU A 123 11.92 29.41 13.46
CA GLU A 123 12.86 30.28 12.75
C GLU A 123 14.21 30.30 13.47
N GLU A 124 14.24 30.50 14.79
CA GLU A 124 15.48 30.47 15.58
C GLU A 124 16.21 29.13 15.48
N LYS A 125 15.50 27.99 15.56
CA LYS A 125 16.08 26.65 15.42
C LYS A 125 16.84 26.48 14.11
N TYR A 126 16.36 27.09 13.03
CA TYR A 126 16.94 27.01 11.71
C TYR A 126 17.78 28.25 11.33
N GLY A 127 18.38 28.94 12.30
CA GLY A 127 19.35 30.03 12.05
C GLY A 127 18.75 31.44 11.97
N GLY A 128 17.46 31.59 12.25
CA GLY A 128 16.73 32.86 12.32
C GLY A 128 16.36 33.44 10.96
N ALA A 129 15.78 34.65 10.98
CA ALA A 129 15.25 35.30 9.79
C ALA A 129 16.27 35.50 8.64
N LYS A 130 17.56 35.67 8.96
CA LYS A 130 18.62 35.79 7.95
C LYS A 130 18.83 34.49 7.18
N GLU A 131 18.79 33.37 7.89
CA GLU A 131 18.95 32.06 7.27
C GLU A 131 17.72 31.68 6.45
N MET A 132 16.52 31.98 6.96
CA MET A 132 15.28 31.85 6.19
C MET A 132 15.33 32.67 4.90
N GLN A 133 15.81 33.92 4.98
CA GLN A 133 16.00 34.76 3.79
C GLN A 133 17.04 34.16 2.83
N ARG A 134 18.14 33.60 3.33
CA ARG A 134 19.17 32.92 2.50
C ARG A 134 18.58 31.72 1.76
N LEU A 135 17.69 30.97 2.40
CA LEU A 135 16.98 29.81 1.83
C LEU A 135 15.75 30.21 0.99
N HIS A 136 15.44 31.51 0.85
CA HIS A 136 14.22 32.06 0.25
C HIS A 136 12.93 31.44 0.83
N VAL A 137 12.89 31.34 2.14
CA VAL A 137 11.73 30.86 2.89
C VAL A 137 11.00 32.05 3.47
N SER A 138 9.71 32.16 3.19
CA SER A 138 8.82 33.16 3.80
C SER A 138 7.82 32.48 4.73
N MET A 139 7.86 32.84 6.01
CA MET A 139 6.88 32.41 7.00
C MET A 139 5.69 33.37 6.99
N GLU A 140 4.49 32.83 6.81
CA GLU A 140 3.24 33.59 6.84
C GLU A 140 2.31 33.01 7.91
N ILE A 141 1.72 33.85 8.75
CA ILE A 141 0.76 33.44 9.79
C ILE A 141 -0.61 33.97 9.41
N VAL A 142 -1.60 33.07 9.37
CA VAL A 142 -3.00 33.41 9.13
C VAL A 142 -3.81 33.25 10.40
N ASP A 143 -4.53 34.31 10.79
CA ASP A 143 -5.56 34.25 11.82
C ASP A 143 -6.89 33.83 11.20
N LEU A 144 -7.26 32.56 11.39
CA LEU A 144 -8.54 32.00 10.96
C LEU A 144 -9.73 32.67 11.66
N ASP A 145 -9.58 33.14 12.90
CA ASP A 145 -10.66 33.88 13.57
C ASP A 145 -10.91 35.22 12.85
N GLU A 146 -9.86 35.87 12.36
CA GLU A 146 -10.00 37.08 11.55
C GLU A 146 -10.66 36.80 10.20
N MET A 147 -10.32 35.66 9.58
CA MET A 147 -10.98 35.22 8.34
C MET A 147 -12.47 34.98 8.57
N VAL A 148 -12.85 34.30 9.66
CA VAL A 148 -14.26 34.10 10.05
C VAL A 148 -14.96 35.44 10.30
N ARG A 149 -14.34 36.36 11.05
CA ARG A 149 -14.91 37.71 11.33
C ARG A 149 -15.11 38.55 10.07
N LYS A 150 -14.22 38.42 9.08
CA LYS A 150 -14.29 39.11 7.78
C LYS A 150 -15.18 38.40 6.77
N ASN A 151 -15.48 37.11 6.97
CA ASN A 151 -16.36 36.37 6.09
C ASN A 151 -17.77 36.98 6.10
N THR A 152 -18.27 37.29 4.91
CA THR A 152 -19.62 37.86 4.72
C THR A 152 -20.60 36.85 4.15
N GLN A 153 -20.11 35.69 3.67
CA GLN A 153 -20.86 34.67 2.96
C GLN A 153 -21.42 33.60 3.91
N ILE A 154 -20.59 33.06 4.81
CA ILE A 154 -21.00 32.02 5.79
C ILE A 154 -21.11 32.68 7.17
N ARG A 155 -22.32 32.71 7.74
CA ARG A 155 -22.60 33.34 9.04
C ARG A 155 -22.95 32.35 10.15
N GLU A 156 -23.61 31.25 9.81
CA GLU A 156 -23.99 30.19 10.76
C GLU A 156 -24.22 28.88 9.99
N VAL A 157 -23.94 27.74 10.63
CA VAL A 157 -24.14 26.41 10.05
C VAL A 157 -25.26 25.70 10.81
N TYR A 158 -26.44 25.60 10.18
CA TYR A 158 -27.57 24.84 10.71
C TYR A 158 -27.74 23.55 9.91
N LEU A 159 -27.80 22.43 10.61
CA LEU A 159 -28.05 21.13 10.00
C LEU A 159 -29.32 20.54 10.61
N ARG A 160 -30.40 20.58 9.83
CA ARG A 160 -31.65 19.89 10.16
C ARG A 160 -32.15 19.19 8.90
N ASN A 161 -32.46 17.90 9.01
CA ASN A 161 -33.03 17.09 7.93
C ASN A 161 -32.23 17.11 6.60
N TYR A 162 -30.90 17.10 6.66
CA TYR A 162 -30.03 17.18 5.46
C TYR A 162 -30.24 18.43 4.58
N THR A 163 -30.90 19.47 5.11
CA THR A 163 -31.11 20.73 4.41
C THR A 163 -30.22 21.82 4.98
N SER A 164 -29.49 22.52 4.10
CA SER A 164 -28.66 23.68 4.44
C SER A 164 -29.38 24.96 4.03
N PHE A 165 -29.47 25.94 4.93
CA PHE A 165 -30.05 27.26 4.63
C PHE A 165 -29.07 28.37 5.00
N CYS A 166 -28.95 29.38 4.14
CA CYS A 166 -28.26 30.62 4.47
C CYS A 166 -29.27 31.63 5.02
N ALA A 167 -29.27 31.85 6.34
CA ALA A 167 -30.15 32.82 6.98
C ALA A 167 -29.52 34.23 6.99
N LYS A 168 -30.25 35.23 6.47
CA LYS A 168 -29.84 36.63 6.53
C LYS A 168 -30.26 37.23 7.88
N GLY A 169 -29.31 37.76 8.65
CA GLY A 169 -29.59 38.60 9.82
C GLY A 169 -29.20 38.05 11.21
N LEU A 170 -28.42 36.97 11.29
CA LEU A 170 -27.93 36.43 12.57
C LEU A 170 -26.66 37.16 13.07
N GLN A 171 -26.40 37.08 14.38
CA GLN A 171 -25.20 37.64 15.02
C GLN A 171 -23.94 37.10 14.34
N LYS A 172 -22.95 37.97 14.11
CA LYS A 172 -21.65 37.54 13.60
C LYS A 172 -20.98 36.64 14.64
N VAL A 173 -20.56 35.45 14.23
CA VAL A 173 -19.69 34.60 15.04
C VAL A 173 -18.33 35.29 15.18
N GLY A 174 -17.79 35.33 16.39
CA GLY A 174 -16.57 36.10 16.72
C GLY A 174 -15.28 35.32 16.49
N SER A 175 -15.33 33.99 16.51
CA SER A 175 -14.18 33.10 16.33
C SER A 175 -14.54 31.80 15.60
N LEU A 176 -13.53 31.14 15.05
CA LEU A 176 -13.62 29.80 14.48
C LEU A 176 -14.08 28.79 15.54
N HIS A 177 -13.58 28.90 16.77
CA HIS A 177 -13.97 28.01 17.87
C HIS A 177 -15.45 28.09 18.20
N GLU A 178 -16.02 29.31 18.26
CA GLU A 178 -17.46 29.50 18.44
C GLU A 178 -18.26 28.91 17.27
N MET A 179 -17.77 29.02 16.03
CA MET A 179 -18.43 28.50 14.84
C MET A 179 -18.45 26.97 14.81
N VAL A 180 -17.31 26.34 15.09
CA VAL A 180 -17.18 24.87 15.14
C VAL A 180 -17.93 24.30 16.35
N GLY A 181 -17.93 25.02 17.49
CA GLY A 181 -18.64 24.61 18.70
C GLY A 181 -20.16 24.53 18.58
N GLN A 182 -20.76 25.13 17.54
CA GLN A 182 -22.19 24.99 17.24
C GLN A 182 -22.54 23.62 16.66
N ILE A 183 -21.57 22.91 16.10
CA ILE A 183 -21.75 21.59 15.52
C ILE A 183 -21.67 20.55 16.64
N THR A 184 -22.70 19.71 16.79
CA THR A 184 -22.74 18.69 17.85
C THR A 184 -22.00 17.41 17.51
N ASP A 185 -21.91 17.06 16.22
CA ASP A 185 -21.20 15.89 15.73
C ASP A 185 -19.71 16.17 15.53
N LYS A 186 -18.85 15.36 16.15
CA LYS A 186 -17.40 15.56 16.10
C LYS A 186 -16.78 15.29 14.74
N SER A 187 -17.28 14.29 14.01
CA SER A 187 -16.74 13.98 12.66
C SER A 187 -17.03 15.12 11.71
N LEU A 188 -18.19 15.74 11.85
CA LEU A 188 -18.57 16.92 11.11
C LEU A 188 -17.81 18.19 11.54
N GLN A 189 -17.52 18.36 12.84
CA GLN A 189 -16.63 19.44 13.30
C GLN A 189 -15.27 19.35 12.60
N GLU A 190 -14.68 18.16 12.57
CA GLU A 190 -13.41 17.89 11.91
C GLU A 190 -13.50 18.13 10.39
N ASP A 191 -14.51 17.56 9.72
CA ASP A 191 -14.69 17.71 8.27
C ASP A 191 -14.90 19.17 7.85
N PHE A 192 -15.71 19.91 8.61
CA PHE A 192 -15.96 21.33 8.36
C PHE A 192 -14.70 22.17 8.55
N LEU A 193 -13.90 21.91 9.58
CA LEU A 193 -12.63 22.58 9.80
C LEU A 193 -11.67 22.35 8.63
N LEU A 194 -11.55 21.12 8.14
CA LEU A 194 -10.71 20.78 6.99
C LEU A 194 -11.14 21.52 5.72
N VAL A 195 -12.44 21.64 5.47
CA VAL A 195 -12.97 22.41 4.32
C VAL A 195 -12.59 23.88 4.40
N LEU A 196 -12.71 24.50 5.58
CA LEU A 196 -12.34 25.91 5.77
C LEU A 196 -10.84 26.15 5.58
N GLU A 197 -10.02 25.26 6.14
CA GLU A 197 -8.56 25.36 5.96
C GLU A 197 -8.17 25.24 4.50
N GLU A 198 -8.75 24.28 3.78
CA GLU A 198 -8.48 24.04 2.37
C GLU A 198 -8.80 25.28 1.52
N ASP A 199 -9.96 25.92 1.74
CA ASP A 199 -10.33 27.17 1.09
C ASP A 199 -9.33 28.31 1.38
N VAL A 200 -8.91 28.45 2.64
CA VAL A 200 -7.91 29.45 3.04
C VAL A 200 -6.56 29.19 2.38
N ILE A 201 -6.09 27.94 2.40
CA ILE A 201 -4.82 27.53 1.77
C ILE A 201 -4.83 27.88 0.28
N VAL A 202 -5.88 27.49 -0.45
CA VAL A 202 -5.98 27.75 -1.89
C VAL A 202 -6.00 29.25 -2.18
N LYS A 203 -6.80 30.03 -1.45
CA LYS A 203 -6.85 31.50 -1.61
C LYS A 203 -5.50 32.17 -1.34
N ARG A 204 -4.78 31.73 -0.30
CA ARG A 204 -3.44 32.25 0.02
C ARG A 204 -2.39 31.81 -1.00
N CYS A 205 -2.50 30.61 -1.55
CA CYS A 205 -1.65 30.10 -2.62
C CYS A 205 -1.76 30.99 -3.88
N ILE A 206 -2.99 31.27 -4.31
CA ILE A 206 -3.28 32.18 -5.43
C ILE A 206 -2.76 33.59 -5.14
N ALA A 207 -3.02 34.14 -3.94
CA ALA A 207 -2.58 35.48 -3.56
C ALA A 207 -1.05 35.62 -3.57
N ASN A 208 -0.32 34.58 -3.16
CA ASN A 208 1.14 34.54 -3.20
C ASN A 208 1.73 34.18 -4.57
N ARG A 209 0.87 33.90 -5.57
CA ARG A 209 1.25 33.43 -6.91
C ARG A 209 2.11 32.17 -6.88
N CYS A 210 1.78 31.25 -5.99
CA CYS A 210 2.45 29.95 -5.93
C CYS A 210 1.92 29.06 -7.07
N SER A 211 2.83 28.34 -7.71
CA SER A 211 2.49 27.40 -8.79
C SER A 211 2.15 26.00 -8.27
N CYS A 212 2.50 25.70 -7.02
CA CYS A 212 2.32 24.37 -6.44
C CYS A 212 2.00 24.43 -4.93
N LEU A 213 1.03 23.62 -4.52
CA LEU A 213 0.71 23.29 -3.15
C LEU A 213 1.40 21.99 -2.74
N VAL A 214 2.10 22.00 -1.62
CA VAL A 214 2.82 20.85 -1.10
C VAL A 214 2.23 20.46 0.24
N PHE A 215 1.53 19.33 0.25
CA PHE A 215 0.88 18.78 1.43
C PHE A 215 1.78 17.79 2.15
N SER A 216 1.70 17.79 3.48
CA SER A 216 2.56 16.99 4.34
C SER A 216 2.03 15.59 4.63
N ASP A 217 0.91 15.19 4.06
CA ASP A 217 0.32 13.88 4.36
C ASP A 217 1.29 12.74 4.00
N SER A 218 1.58 11.91 5.01
CA SER A 218 2.32 10.65 4.88
C SER A 218 1.47 9.57 4.22
N MET A 219 2.07 8.44 3.84
CA MET A 219 1.34 7.28 3.30
C MET A 219 0.18 6.87 4.23
N SER A 220 0.43 6.85 5.53
CA SER A 220 -0.57 6.47 6.53
C SER A 220 -1.69 7.49 6.65
N GLU A 221 -1.38 8.79 6.63
CA GLU A 221 -2.41 9.85 6.66
C GLU A 221 -3.23 9.90 5.35
N LEU A 222 -2.60 9.59 4.21
CA LEU A 222 -3.31 9.40 2.95
C LEU A 222 -4.24 8.17 3.00
N ALA A 223 -3.79 7.05 3.58
CA ALA A 223 -4.63 5.87 3.77
C ALA A 223 -5.83 6.15 4.70
N VAL A 224 -5.61 6.91 5.78
CA VAL A 224 -6.68 7.41 6.66
C VAL A 224 -7.66 8.27 5.87
N SER A 225 -7.15 9.17 5.03
CA SER A 225 -8.00 10.03 4.19
C SER A 225 -8.84 9.23 3.21
N VAL A 226 -8.27 8.20 2.56
CA VAL A 226 -8.99 7.31 1.62
C VAL A 226 -10.16 6.62 2.33
N LEU A 227 -9.90 5.90 3.42
CA LEU A 227 -10.97 5.17 4.12
C LEU A 227 -11.96 6.13 4.80
N GLY A 228 -11.48 7.25 5.34
CA GLY A 228 -12.33 8.26 5.96
C GLY A 228 -13.26 8.94 4.95
N LEU A 229 -12.78 9.27 3.74
CA LEU A 229 -13.62 9.81 2.66
C LEU A 229 -14.64 8.77 2.19
N THR A 230 -14.23 7.51 2.01
CA THR A 230 -15.15 6.41 1.66
C THR A 230 -16.24 6.24 2.70
N ALA A 231 -15.90 6.18 3.98
CA ALA A 231 -16.85 6.00 5.07
C ALA A 231 -17.85 7.17 5.19
N ARG A 232 -17.43 8.39 4.85
CA ARG A 232 -18.30 9.58 4.80
C ARG A 232 -19.14 9.69 3.52
N GLY A 233 -18.92 8.81 2.53
CA GLY A 233 -19.57 8.88 1.23
C GLY A 233 -19.03 9.97 0.30
N ARG A 234 -17.78 10.43 0.52
CA ARG A 234 -17.09 11.46 -0.28
C ARG A 234 -16.05 10.84 -1.23
N GLY A 235 -16.41 9.73 -1.87
CA GLY A 235 -15.51 8.95 -2.72
C GLY A 235 -14.97 9.76 -3.91
N GLU A 236 -15.71 10.75 -4.39
CA GLU A 236 -15.33 11.63 -5.49
C GLU A 236 -14.08 12.46 -5.20
N LYS A 237 -13.82 12.76 -3.91
CA LYS A 237 -12.64 13.52 -3.47
C LYS A 237 -11.37 12.69 -3.33
N ILE A 238 -11.46 11.35 -3.41
CA ILE A 238 -10.30 10.49 -3.18
C ILE A 238 -9.23 10.72 -4.26
N SER A 239 -9.65 10.81 -5.52
CA SER A 239 -8.74 11.06 -6.65
C SER A 239 -7.97 12.37 -6.50
N GLU A 240 -8.67 13.44 -6.16
CA GLU A 240 -8.14 14.78 -5.87
C GLU A 240 -7.16 14.75 -4.69
N LYS A 241 -7.55 14.15 -3.56
CA LYS A 241 -6.70 14.04 -2.36
C LYS A 241 -5.42 13.22 -2.60
N LEU A 242 -5.40 12.37 -3.63
CA LEU A 242 -4.26 11.55 -4.02
C LEU A 242 -3.47 12.13 -5.21
N GLY A 243 -3.57 13.43 -5.46
CA GLY A 243 -2.75 14.13 -6.46
C GLY A 243 -3.38 14.21 -7.86
N GLY A 244 -4.68 13.99 -7.99
CA GLY A 244 -5.44 14.53 -9.12
C GLY A 244 -5.53 16.06 -9.02
N ASP A 245 -5.68 16.75 -10.15
CA ASP A 245 -5.80 18.21 -10.18
C ASP A 245 -6.91 18.69 -9.22
N MET A 246 -6.55 19.47 -8.20
CA MET A 246 -7.49 19.94 -7.16
C MET A 246 -8.64 20.75 -7.76
N VAL A 247 -8.36 21.57 -8.78
CA VAL A 247 -9.38 22.31 -9.50
C VAL A 247 -8.89 22.51 -10.93
N LYS A 248 -9.56 21.91 -11.93
CA LYS A 248 -9.25 22.12 -13.36
C LYS A 248 -9.28 23.60 -13.78
N GLU A 249 -9.87 24.48 -12.98
CA GLU A 249 -9.96 25.93 -13.22
C GLU A 249 -8.74 26.73 -12.70
N THR A 250 -7.87 26.13 -11.88
CA THR A 250 -6.65 26.78 -11.39
C THR A 250 -5.42 26.02 -11.83
N SER A 251 -4.40 26.70 -12.37
CA SER A 251 -3.13 26.09 -12.80
C SER A 251 -2.20 25.73 -11.62
N ILE A 252 -2.75 25.29 -10.49
CA ILE A 252 -2.00 24.98 -9.25
C ILE A 252 -1.86 23.46 -9.14
N GLU A 253 -0.62 22.99 -9.13
CA GLU A 253 -0.28 21.58 -8.94
C GLU A 253 -0.28 21.22 -7.45
N SER A 254 -0.76 20.02 -7.08
CA SER A 254 -0.73 19.51 -5.71
C SER A 254 0.21 18.32 -5.56
N LEU A 255 1.14 18.40 -4.61
CA LEU A 255 2.16 17.37 -4.36
C LEU A 255 2.10 16.86 -2.92
N TYR A 256 2.45 15.58 -2.76
CA TYR A 256 2.49 14.89 -1.47
C TYR A 256 3.88 14.25 -1.27
N PRO A 257 4.91 15.01 -0.86
CA PRO A 257 6.27 14.50 -0.88
C PRO A 257 6.53 13.36 0.12
N LEU A 258 5.67 13.22 1.15
CA LEU A 258 5.73 12.12 2.11
C LEU A 258 4.84 10.91 1.73
N ARG A 259 4.29 10.87 0.50
CA ARG A 259 3.40 9.80 0.02
C ARG A 259 3.96 8.38 0.20
N ASP A 260 5.28 8.22 0.11
CA ASP A 260 5.96 6.93 0.24
C ASP A 260 6.52 6.64 1.66
N VAL A 261 6.22 7.52 2.62
CA VAL A 261 6.74 7.49 4.00
C VAL A 261 5.64 7.05 4.95
N LEU A 262 5.91 6.06 5.81
CA LEU A 262 4.95 5.56 6.80
C LEU A 262 4.83 6.53 7.99
N GLY A 263 3.69 6.53 8.67
CA GLY A 263 3.45 7.35 9.86
C GLY A 263 4.44 7.05 10.99
N THR A 264 4.78 5.78 11.20
CA THR A 264 5.84 5.35 12.13
C THR A 264 7.22 5.90 11.74
N GLU A 265 7.54 5.95 10.44
CA GLU A 265 8.79 6.52 9.92
C GLU A 265 8.83 8.05 10.16
N VAL A 266 7.72 8.75 9.94
CA VAL A 266 7.58 10.19 10.21
C VAL A 266 7.77 10.50 11.69
N LYS A 267 7.08 9.77 12.58
CA LYS A 267 7.24 9.91 14.05
C LYS A 267 8.70 9.74 14.46
N ARG A 268 9.37 8.72 13.93
CA ARG A 268 10.79 8.48 14.24
C ARG A 268 11.72 9.54 13.69
N TYR A 269 11.47 10.08 12.49
CA TYR A 269 12.25 11.20 11.95
C TYR A 269 12.12 12.44 12.87
N ALA A 270 10.90 12.76 13.31
CA ALA A 270 10.66 13.90 14.18
C ALA A 270 11.40 13.81 15.52
N GLU A 271 11.48 12.61 16.10
CA GLU A 271 12.25 12.36 17.32
C GLU A 271 13.75 12.59 17.12
N LEU A 272 14.33 12.08 16.02
CA LEU A 272 15.76 12.22 15.72
C LEU A 272 16.18 13.66 15.41
N CYS A 273 15.24 14.49 14.94
CA CYS A 273 15.48 15.89 14.63
C CYS A 273 14.97 16.86 15.71
N ASP A 274 14.59 16.37 16.90
CA ASP A 274 14.05 17.16 18.01
C ASP A 274 12.86 18.06 17.61
N LEU A 275 11.96 17.55 16.77
CA LEU A 275 10.78 18.28 16.28
C LEU A 275 9.53 18.07 17.15
N THR A 276 9.55 17.09 18.05
CA THR A 276 8.41 16.69 18.87
C THR A 276 7.91 17.80 19.81
N SER A 277 8.79 18.71 20.24
CA SER A 277 8.46 19.86 21.11
C SER A 277 7.66 20.98 20.40
N PHE A 278 7.59 20.92 19.07
CA PHE A 278 6.81 21.84 18.24
C PHE A 278 5.45 21.28 17.85
N VAL A 279 5.23 19.97 18.08
CA VAL A 279 3.98 19.32 17.72
C VAL A 279 2.85 19.91 18.56
N VAL A 280 1.74 20.23 17.90
CA VAL A 280 0.53 20.70 18.59
C VAL A 280 0.08 19.67 19.64
N PRO A 281 -0.15 20.06 20.90
CA PRO A 281 -0.68 19.15 21.90
C PRO A 281 -2.05 18.63 21.47
N ARG A 282 -2.17 17.31 21.24
CA ARG A 282 -3.47 16.68 21.00
C ARG A 282 -4.21 16.50 22.33
N GLU A 283 -5.49 16.84 22.36
CA GLU A 283 -6.35 16.43 23.47
C GLU A 283 -6.39 14.88 23.53
N SER A 284 -6.46 14.33 24.75
CA SER A 284 -6.46 12.87 24.94
C SER A 284 -7.59 12.21 24.15
N LYS A 285 -7.27 11.23 23.27
CA LYS A 285 -8.25 10.44 22.51
C LYS A 285 -9.36 9.97 23.47
N GLY A 286 -10.62 10.27 23.11
CA GLY A 286 -11.76 9.91 23.95
C GLY A 286 -11.79 8.40 24.22
N LYS A 287 -11.85 7.99 25.49
CA LYS A 287 -11.87 6.55 25.85
C LYS A 287 -13.04 5.79 25.23
N SER A 288 -14.13 6.49 24.90
CA SER A 288 -15.33 5.92 24.27
C SER A 288 -15.27 6.10 22.76
N VAL A 289 -15.54 5.02 22.02
CA VAL A 289 -15.71 5.00 20.55
C VAL A 289 -16.73 6.06 20.09
N LYS A 290 -17.79 6.30 20.88
CA LYS A 290 -18.83 7.31 20.56
C LYS A 290 -18.33 8.75 20.55
N ASN A 291 -17.16 9.01 21.11
CA ASN A 291 -16.56 10.33 21.20
C ASN A 291 -15.42 10.53 20.19
N LYS A 292 -15.25 9.58 19.26
CA LYS A 292 -14.20 9.64 18.23
C LYS A 292 -14.76 10.04 16.88
N THR A 293 -13.96 10.74 16.09
CA THR A 293 -14.29 10.99 14.68
C THR A 293 -14.05 9.75 13.83
N ILE A 294 -14.60 9.74 12.62
CA ILE A 294 -14.32 8.68 11.63
C ILE A 294 -12.81 8.59 11.38
N ASN A 295 -12.11 9.72 11.20
CA ASN A 295 -10.67 9.72 10.97
C ASN A 295 -9.89 9.19 12.18
N GLU A 296 -10.31 9.51 13.42
CA GLU A 296 -9.66 8.98 14.62
C GLU A 296 -9.79 7.45 14.72
N LEU A 297 -10.95 6.90 14.34
CA LEU A 297 -11.16 5.45 14.32
C LEU A 297 -10.29 4.76 13.26
N VAL A 298 -10.18 5.37 12.08
CA VAL A 298 -9.35 4.84 10.99
C VAL A 298 -7.86 4.99 11.32
N GLU A 299 -7.45 6.10 11.94
CA GLU A 299 -6.07 6.31 12.42
C GLU A 299 -5.70 5.22 13.43
N GLU A 300 -6.57 4.91 14.40
CA GLU A 300 -6.34 3.82 15.37
C GLU A 300 -6.25 2.44 14.71
N TYR A 301 -7.06 2.19 13.69
CA TYR A 301 -6.96 0.96 12.91
C TYR A 301 -5.57 0.83 12.28
N PHE A 302 -5.08 1.84 11.56
CA PHE A 302 -3.74 1.80 10.97
C PHE A 302 -2.62 1.81 12.01
N GLU A 303 -2.77 2.49 13.15
CA GLU A 303 -1.81 2.43 14.25
C GLU A 303 -1.65 0.99 14.81
N SER A 304 -2.72 0.19 14.75
CA SER A 304 -2.68 -1.23 15.16
C SER A 304 -2.14 -2.18 14.09
N VAL A 305 -2.38 -1.90 12.81
CA VAL A 305 -2.03 -2.81 11.68
C VAL A 305 -0.66 -2.51 11.08
N GLU A 306 -0.28 -1.23 10.96
CA GLU A 306 0.95 -0.79 10.29
C GLU A 306 2.25 -1.44 10.80
N PRO A 307 2.44 -1.71 12.11
CA PRO A 307 3.67 -2.33 12.61
C PRO A 307 3.89 -3.77 12.12
N GLU A 308 2.80 -4.52 11.93
CA GLU A 308 2.84 -5.93 11.51
C GLU A 308 2.72 -6.07 9.99
N TYR A 309 1.85 -5.26 9.37
CA TYR A 309 1.49 -5.34 7.95
C TYR A 309 1.56 -3.95 7.26
N PRO A 310 2.76 -3.36 7.10
CA PRO A 310 2.93 -2.05 6.48
C PRO A 310 2.43 -1.99 5.02
N GLU A 311 2.36 -3.13 4.33
CA GLU A 311 1.82 -3.28 2.98
C GLU A 311 0.33 -2.93 2.89
N VAL A 312 -0.46 -3.13 3.96
CA VAL A 312 -1.90 -2.80 3.98
C VAL A 312 -2.11 -1.31 3.74
N VAL A 313 -1.28 -0.46 4.38
CA VAL A 313 -1.31 0.99 4.20
C VAL A 313 -1.04 1.35 2.72
N SER A 314 -0.03 0.70 2.13
CA SER A 314 0.33 0.94 0.73
C SER A 314 -0.77 0.50 -0.24
N THR A 315 -1.39 -0.65 0.01
CA THR A 315 -2.49 -1.18 -0.81
C THR A 315 -3.68 -0.22 -0.83
N VAL A 316 -4.06 0.34 0.32
CA VAL A 316 -5.16 1.32 0.40
C VAL A 316 -4.87 2.57 -0.43
N VAL A 317 -3.66 3.14 -0.31
CA VAL A 317 -3.28 4.33 -1.09
C VAL A 317 -3.22 4.04 -2.59
N LYS A 318 -2.69 2.87 -2.98
CA LYS A 318 -2.64 2.43 -4.38
C LYS A 318 -4.03 2.22 -4.95
N ALA A 319 -4.92 1.54 -4.22
CA ALA A 319 -6.31 1.34 -4.61
C ALA A 319 -7.04 2.68 -4.77
N GLY A 320 -6.89 3.61 -3.82
CA GLY A 320 -7.44 4.96 -3.93
C GLY A 320 -6.89 5.72 -5.14
N SER A 321 -5.62 5.53 -5.50
CA SER A 321 -4.98 6.21 -6.64
C SER A 321 -5.50 5.72 -8.00
N LYS A 322 -6.12 4.53 -8.05
CA LYS A 322 -6.82 4.00 -9.24
C LYS A 322 -8.20 4.63 -9.43
N LEU A 323 -8.76 5.28 -8.41
CA LEU A 323 -10.07 5.93 -8.51
C LEU A 323 -9.95 7.21 -9.33
N THR A 324 -10.86 7.37 -10.27
CA THR A 324 -10.99 8.57 -11.11
C THR A 324 -12.32 9.26 -10.84
N ARG A 325 -12.35 10.58 -11.05
CA ARG A 325 -13.59 11.34 -10.97
C ARG A 325 -14.44 11.05 -12.20
N LYS A 326 -15.72 10.73 -12.03
CA LYS A 326 -16.68 10.66 -13.14
C LYS A 326 -16.76 12.02 -13.86
N THR A 327 -16.70 12.02 -15.18
CA THR A 327 -16.93 13.20 -16.01
C THR A 327 -18.42 13.55 -16.02
N CYS A 328 -18.75 14.79 -15.71
CA CYS A 328 -20.13 15.30 -15.83
C CYS A 328 -20.39 15.71 -17.28
N VAL A 329 -21.52 15.28 -17.85
CA VAL A 329 -21.91 15.59 -19.24
C VAL A 329 -22.52 17.01 -19.36
N SER A 330 -22.99 17.58 -18.25
CA SER A 330 -23.57 18.92 -18.12
C SER A 330 -22.86 19.75 -17.04
N ASP A 331 -23.21 21.03 -16.91
CA ASP A 331 -22.73 21.88 -15.81
C ASP A 331 -22.95 21.18 -14.45
N PRO A 332 -21.87 20.83 -13.73
CA PRO A 332 -21.99 20.09 -12.49
C PRO A 332 -22.63 20.95 -11.40
N LEU A 333 -23.56 20.37 -10.65
CA LEU A 333 -23.99 20.95 -9.37
C LEU A 333 -22.76 21.09 -8.46
N ARG A 334 -22.68 22.17 -7.69
CA ARG A 334 -21.59 22.41 -6.74
C ARG A 334 -22.12 22.59 -5.34
N CYS A 335 -21.40 22.04 -4.37
CA CYS A 335 -21.70 22.22 -2.96
C CYS A 335 -21.48 23.68 -2.55
N SER A 336 -22.49 24.34 -1.99
CA SER A 336 -22.39 25.74 -1.54
C SER A 336 -21.41 25.98 -0.37
N LEU A 337 -20.91 24.91 0.27
CA LEU A 337 -19.97 24.98 1.39
C LEU A 337 -18.52 24.70 0.96
N CYS A 338 -18.30 23.61 0.23
CA CYS A 338 -16.94 23.17 -0.15
C CYS A 338 -16.62 23.33 -1.63
N ASP A 339 -17.55 23.86 -2.43
CA ASP A 339 -17.50 23.98 -3.89
C ASP A 339 -17.24 22.66 -4.66
N GLY A 340 -17.34 21.53 -3.95
CA GLY A 340 -17.15 20.20 -4.51
C GLY A 340 -18.22 19.89 -5.56
N ILE A 341 -17.79 19.27 -6.65
CA ILE A 341 -18.65 18.80 -7.73
C ILE A 341 -19.56 17.69 -7.22
N ILE A 342 -20.86 17.83 -7.49
CA ILE A 342 -21.92 16.87 -7.21
C ILE A 342 -22.34 16.29 -8.57
N PRO A 343 -21.83 15.10 -8.95
CA PRO A 343 -22.05 14.54 -10.28
C PRO A 343 -23.48 14.02 -10.51
N GLU A 344 -24.13 13.54 -9.45
CA GLU A 344 -25.49 12.98 -9.45
C GLU A 344 -26.23 13.57 -8.24
N ASP A 345 -27.55 13.78 -8.34
CA ASP A 345 -28.34 14.25 -7.19
C ASP A 345 -28.29 13.20 -6.07
N PRO A 346 -27.74 13.52 -4.87
CA PRO A 346 -27.57 12.53 -3.81
C PRO A 346 -28.90 11.97 -3.29
N GLY A 347 -29.98 12.76 -3.35
CA GLY A 347 -31.32 12.34 -2.94
C GLY A 347 -31.89 11.34 -3.92
N GLU A 348 -31.85 11.65 -5.22
CA GLU A 348 -32.29 10.74 -6.28
C GLU A 348 -31.47 9.44 -6.30
N TRP A 349 -30.15 9.53 -6.12
CA TRP A 349 -29.29 8.36 -6.02
C TRP A 349 -29.62 7.49 -4.79
N LEU A 350 -29.87 8.10 -3.63
CA LEU A 350 -30.27 7.37 -2.42
C LEU A 350 -31.64 6.70 -2.58
N GLU A 351 -32.60 7.36 -3.21
CA GLU A 351 -33.94 6.82 -3.48
C GLU A 351 -33.91 5.65 -4.47
N ASN A 352 -33.00 5.69 -5.46
CA ASN A 352 -32.88 4.69 -6.52
C ASN A 352 -31.83 3.59 -6.25
N ARG A 353 -31.15 3.60 -5.11
CA ARG A 353 -30.12 2.61 -4.73
C ARG A 353 -30.64 1.22 -4.40
N THR A 354 -31.93 1.14 -4.11
CA THR A 354 -32.62 -0.10 -3.77
C THR A 354 -33.81 -0.20 -4.69
N VAL A 355 -33.97 -1.33 -5.37
CA VAL A 355 -35.18 -1.61 -6.14
C VAL A 355 -36.32 -1.73 -5.12
N THR A 356 -37.03 -0.62 -4.91
CA THR A 356 -38.17 -0.52 -3.98
C THR A 356 -39.44 -1.13 -4.58
N ASP A 357 -39.51 -1.19 -5.90
CA ASP A 357 -40.60 -1.81 -6.62
C ASP A 357 -40.35 -3.32 -6.75
N GLY A 358 -41.24 -4.11 -6.15
CA GLY A 358 -41.24 -5.55 -6.39
C GLY A 358 -41.47 -5.86 -7.86
N ILE A 359 -40.76 -6.84 -8.40
CA ILE A 359 -41.04 -7.37 -9.75
C ILE A 359 -42.51 -7.84 -9.76
N PRO A 360 -43.35 -7.35 -10.69
CA PRO A 360 -44.75 -7.74 -10.74
C PRO A 360 -44.87 -9.24 -10.98
N ALA A 361 -45.77 -9.90 -10.25
CA ALA A 361 -45.99 -11.34 -10.39
C ALA A 361 -46.53 -11.68 -11.80
N GLU A 362 -45.70 -12.34 -12.61
CA GLU A 362 -46.02 -12.69 -13.99
C GLU A 362 -46.80 -14.01 -14.05
N THR A 363 -46.44 -14.96 -13.19
CA THR A 363 -47.04 -16.29 -13.10
C THR A 363 -48.16 -16.38 -12.06
N ASP A 364 -49.04 -17.38 -12.20
CA ASP A 364 -50.13 -17.62 -11.26
C ASP A 364 -49.62 -18.07 -9.87
N GLU A 365 -48.46 -18.72 -9.82
CA GLU A 365 -47.80 -19.13 -8.57
C GLU A 365 -47.24 -17.92 -7.80
N GLU A 366 -46.60 -16.99 -8.49
CA GLU A 366 -46.12 -15.73 -7.90
C GLU A 366 -47.28 -14.87 -7.41
N ARG A 367 -48.39 -14.80 -8.16
CA ARG A 367 -49.61 -14.10 -7.72
C ARG A 367 -50.17 -14.71 -6.44
N ALA A 368 -50.22 -16.04 -6.34
CA ALA A 368 -50.69 -16.74 -5.15
C ALA A 368 -49.77 -16.53 -3.94
N ASN A 369 -48.45 -16.53 -4.14
CA ASN A 369 -47.47 -16.28 -3.08
C ASN A 369 -47.50 -14.82 -2.60
N TYR A 370 -47.63 -13.86 -3.52
CA TYR A 370 -47.82 -12.45 -3.19
C TYR A 370 -49.09 -12.24 -2.35
N GLN A 371 -50.18 -12.93 -2.69
CA GLN A 371 -51.43 -12.85 -1.95
C GLN A 371 -51.32 -13.43 -0.53
N LYS A 372 -50.57 -14.52 -0.34
CA LYS A 372 -50.24 -15.06 0.99
C LYS A 372 -49.37 -14.10 1.81
N TYR A 373 -48.40 -13.45 1.17
CA TYR A 373 -47.57 -12.44 1.83
C TYR A 373 -48.42 -11.26 2.31
N ILE A 374 -49.27 -10.69 1.45
CA ILE A 374 -50.17 -9.59 1.83
C ILE A 374 -51.04 -9.97 3.03
N LEU A 375 -51.64 -11.17 3.01
CA LEU A 375 -52.43 -11.70 4.13
C LEU A 375 -51.62 -11.75 5.44
N SER A 376 -50.37 -12.22 5.38
CA SER A 376 -49.48 -12.29 6.55
C SER A 376 -49.05 -10.92 7.09
N VAL A 377 -49.07 -9.87 6.25
CA VAL A 377 -48.71 -8.50 6.65
C VAL A 377 -49.94 -7.75 7.20
N THR A 378 -51.13 -8.03 6.68
CA THR A 378 -52.39 -7.42 7.16
C THR A 378 -52.86 -7.97 8.51
N GLU A 379 -52.50 -9.20 8.87
CA GLU A 379 -52.81 -9.78 10.19
C GLU A 379 -51.63 -9.59 11.17
N LYS A 380 -51.39 -8.36 11.65
CA LYS A 380 -50.43 -8.11 12.75
C LYS A 380 -51.15 -8.07 14.11
N PRO A 381 -50.68 -8.82 15.14
CA PRO A 381 -51.10 -8.63 16.51
C PRO A 381 -50.55 -7.31 17.09
N SER A 382 -51.24 -6.77 18.10
CA SER A 382 -51.27 -5.34 18.42
C SER A 382 -50.09 -4.74 19.21
N THR A 383 -49.09 -5.51 19.66
CA THR A 383 -47.96 -4.94 20.41
C THR A 383 -46.61 -5.69 20.25
N GLU A 384 -45.54 -4.92 20.08
CA GLU A 384 -44.13 -5.35 19.98
C GLU A 384 -43.64 -6.11 21.24
N ALA A 385 -44.26 -5.87 22.40
CA ALA A 385 -43.95 -6.55 23.66
C ALA A 385 -44.46 -8.00 23.74
N GLU A 386 -45.39 -8.42 22.87
CA GLU A 386 -45.84 -9.82 22.77
C GLU A 386 -44.97 -10.63 21.81
N MET A 387 -44.26 -9.97 20.90
CA MET A 387 -43.39 -10.60 19.90
C MET A 387 -42.12 -11.22 20.52
N TYR A 388 -41.70 -10.74 21.70
CA TYR A 388 -40.44 -11.13 22.37
C TYR A 388 -40.62 -11.80 23.75
N LYS A 389 -41.82 -12.26 24.09
CA LYS A 389 -41.98 -13.15 25.26
C LYS A 389 -41.84 -14.61 24.82
N MET A 390 -40.62 -15.15 24.87
CA MET A 390 -40.41 -16.59 24.81
C MET A 390 -40.05 -17.14 26.20
N PRO A 391 -40.55 -18.34 26.59
CA PRO A 391 -40.23 -18.95 27.87
C PRO A 391 -38.77 -19.38 27.88
N SER A 392 -38.03 -19.00 28.93
CA SER A 392 -36.65 -19.43 29.17
C SER A 392 -36.59 -20.96 29.28
N GLY A 393 -35.95 -21.60 28.29
CA GLY A 393 -35.71 -23.04 28.22
C GLY A 393 -35.89 -23.65 26.81
N GLU A 394 -36.78 -23.09 25.99
CA GLU A 394 -37.07 -23.60 24.63
C GLU A 394 -36.17 -22.95 23.55
N SER A 395 -35.68 -21.74 23.81
CA SER A 395 -34.80 -20.96 22.92
C SER A 395 -33.45 -21.61 22.67
N ASP A 396 -32.85 -22.20 23.71
CA ASP A 396 -31.53 -22.82 23.62
C ASP A 396 -31.58 -24.10 22.78
N ILE A 397 -32.70 -24.83 22.84
CA ILE A 397 -32.94 -26.04 22.03
C ILE A 397 -33.14 -25.69 20.55
N ILE A 398 -33.82 -24.58 20.25
CA ILE A 398 -34.02 -24.10 18.87
C ILE A 398 -32.68 -23.62 18.29
N LEU A 399 -31.90 -22.87 19.08
CA LEU A 399 -30.58 -22.41 18.68
C LEU A 399 -29.62 -23.59 18.46
N GLU A 400 -29.61 -24.56 19.37
CA GLU A 400 -28.78 -25.78 19.23
C GLU A 400 -29.15 -26.57 17.97
N LYS A 401 -30.44 -26.73 17.67
CA LYS A 401 -30.90 -27.37 16.42
C LYS A 401 -30.46 -26.60 15.18
N ALA A 402 -30.60 -25.27 15.18
CA ALA A 402 -30.18 -24.43 14.06
C ALA A 402 -28.66 -24.49 13.82
N LEU A 403 -27.86 -24.49 14.89
CA LEU A 403 -26.40 -24.64 14.78
C LEU A 403 -25.99 -26.01 14.25
N ILE A 404 -26.68 -27.08 14.65
CA ILE A 404 -26.45 -28.43 14.10
C ILE A 404 -26.81 -28.47 12.60
N GLU A 405 -27.89 -27.82 12.19
CA GLU A 405 -28.30 -27.76 10.79
C GLU A 405 -27.32 -26.95 9.94
N LEU A 406 -26.85 -25.80 10.44
CA LEU A 406 -25.81 -25.00 9.78
C LEU A 406 -24.50 -25.80 9.65
N GLN A 407 -24.08 -26.52 10.68
CA GLN A 407 -22.89 -27.37 10.62
C GLN A 407 -23.04 -28.48 9.56
N LYS A 408 -24.26 -28.96 9.33
CA LYS A 408 -24.53 -29.94 8.26
C LYS A 408 -24.41 -29.30 6.88
N VAL A 409 -24.96 -28.10 6.69
CA VAL A 409 -24.85 -27.34 5.43
C VAL A 409 -23.39 -27.03 5.11
N GLU A 410 -22.60 -26.58 6.09
CA GLU A 410 -21.17 -26.31 5.90
C GLU A 410 -20.39 -27.56 5.48
N LYS A 411 -20.69 -28.73 6.08
CA LYS A 411 -20.09 -30.01 5.67
C LYS A 411 -20.48 -30.39 4.24
N GLU A 412 -21.74 -30.17 3.85
CA GLU A 412 -22.19 -30.43 2.48
C GLU A 412 -21.49 -29.49 1.47
N GLN A 413 -21.30 -28.22 1.83
CA GLN A 413 -20.55 -27.27 1.01
C GLN A 413 -19.07 -27.70 0.84
N GLN A 414 -18.38 -28.07 1.92
CA GLN A 414 -17.00 -28.56 1.86
C GLN A 414 -16.85 -29.80 0.97
N GLU A 415 -17.83 -30.72 0.99
CA GLU A 415 -17.86 -31.89 0.11
C GLU A 415 -18.08 -31.51 -1.36
N ILE A 416 -18.89 -30.49 -1.64
CA ILE A 416 -19.10 -29.97 -3.00
C ILE A 416 -17.80 -29.33 -3.52
N ASP A 417 -17.17 -28.46 -2.73
CA ASP A 417 -15.92 -27.78 -3.12
C ASP A 417 -14.81 -28.79 -3.41
N LYS A 418 -14.68 -29.83 -2.59
CA LYS A 418 -13.74 -30.93 -2.81
C LYS A 418 -14.00 -31.66 -4.14
N LYS A 419 -15.26 -31.87 -4.52
CA LYS A 419 -15.62 -32.50 -5.81
C LYS A 419 -15.28 -31.61 -6.99
N VAL A 420 -15.57 -30.31 -6.91
CA VAL A 420 -15.22 -29.34 -7.95
C VAL A 420 -13.71 -29.29 -8.17
N GLN A 421 -12.94 -29.27 -7.09
CA GLN A 421 -11.48 -29.24 -7.16
C GLN A 421 -10.90 -30.53 -7.77
N LYS A 422 -11.42 -31.70 -7.39
CA LYS A 422 -11.06 -32.98 -8.03
C LYS A 422 -11.33 -32.96 -9.54
N TYR A 423 -12.50 -32.46 -9.93
CA TYR A 423 -12.89 -32.36 -11.34
C TYR A 423 -11.96 -31.41 -12.13
N ARG A 424 -11.62 -30.26 -11.54
CA ARG A 424 -10.66 -29.30 -12.12
C ARG A 424 -9.29 -29.93 -12.37
N VAL A 425 -8.76 -30.69 -11.41
CA VAL A 425 -7.48 -31.40 -11.55
C VAL A 425 -7.54 -32.44 -12.68
N GLN A 426 -8.64 -33.17 -12.83
CA GLN A 426 -8.79 -34.16 -13.89
C GLN A 426 -8.79 -33.53 -15.29
N LEU A 427 -9.46 -32.38 -15.46
CA LEU A 427 -9.50 -31.67 -16.73
C LEU A 427 -8.16 -31.02 -17.10
N THR A 428 -7.45 -30.47 -16.11
CA THR A 428 -6.20 -29.74 -16.36
C THR A 428 -4.97 -30.65 -16.53
N LYS A 429 -5.01 -31.88 -16.00
CA LYS A 429 -3.91 -32.85 -16.12
C LYS A 429 -3.40 -33.08 -17.56
N PRO A 430 -4.25 -33.38 -18.58
CA PRO A 430 -3.78 -33.54 -19.95
C PRO A 430 -3.21 -32.24 -20.54
N LEU A 431 -3.81 -31.08 -20.23
CA LEU A 431 -3.34 -29.78 -20.70
C LEU A 431 -1.92 -29.47 -20.19
N PHE A 432 -1.66 -29.72 -18.90
CA PHE A 432 -0.32 -29.53 -18.35
C PHE A 432 0.71 -30.52 -18.90
N ALA A 433 0.30 -31.73 -19.28
CA ALA A 433 1.17 -32.68 -19.96
C ALA A 433 1.55 -32.22 -21.37
N GLU A 434 0.62 -31.61 -22.12
CA GLU A 434 0.90 -30.99 -23.42
C GLU A 434 1.79 -29.76 -23.27
N ARG A 435 1.46 -28.86 -22.33
CA ARG A 435 2.27 -27.68 -21.99
C ARG A 435 3.72 -28.06 -21.66
N ARG A 436 3.92 -29.12 -20.88
CA ARG A 436 5.26 -29.64 -20.53
C ARG A 436 6.08 -30.06 -21.75
N LYS A 437 5.45 -30.62 -22.80
CA LYS A 437 6.16 -31.00 -24.04
C LYS A 437 6.65 -29.77 -24.81
N ALA A 438 5.89 -28.68 -24.80
CA ALA A 438 6.28 -27.42 -25.42
C ALA A 438 7.41 -26.73 -24.63
N ILE A 439 7.23 -26.58 -23.31
CA ILE A 439 8.22 -25.93 -22.43
C ILE A 439 9.60 -26.57 -22.53
N ARG A 440 9.68 -27.91 -22.61
CA ARG A 440 10.96 -28.64 -22.72
C ARG A 440 11.80 -28.29 -23.95
N GLN A 441 11.20 -27.67 -24.98
CA GLN A 441 11.90 -27.26 -26.19
C GLN A 441 12.53 -25.87 -26.04
N ILE A 442 12.14 -25.10 -25.02
CA ILE A 442 12.59 -23.73 -24.78
C ILE A 442 13.82 -23.76 -23.86
N PRO A 443 15.00 -23.33 -24.33
CA PRO A 443 16.20 -23.30 -23.51
C PRO A 443 16.05 -22.37 -22.31
N LYS A 444 16.51 -22.81 -21.14
CA LYS A 444 16.52 -22.03 -19.88
C LYS A 444 15.14 -21.48 -19.45
N PHE A 445 14.05 -22.06 -19.94
CA PHE A 445 12.68 -21.59 -19.63
C PHE A 445 12.46 -21.43 -18.13
N TRP A 446 12.68 -22.50 -17.35
CA TRP A 446 12.44 -22.48 -15.90
C TRP A 446 13.38 -21.53 -15.17
N TYR A 447 14.62 -21.39 -15.61
CA TYR A 447 15.54 -20.40 -15.03
C TYR A 447 15.02 -18.96 -15.21
N ILE A 448 14.54 -18.62 -16.41
CA ILE A 448 13.99 -17.30 -16.71
C ILE A 448 12.73 -17.04 -15.87
N VAL A 449 11.81 -18.01 -15.81
CA VAL A 449 10.60 -17.93 -14.97
C VAL A 449 10.95 -17.67 -13.51
N LEU A 450 11.87 -18.47 -12.95
CA LEU A 450 12.29 -18.33 -11.55
C LEU A 450 13.03 -17.02 -11.28
N ALA A 451 13.79 -16.51 -12.25
CA ALA A 451 14.48 -15.23 -12.12
C ALA A 451 13.53 -14.02 -12.18
N GLN A 452 12.46 -14.12 -12.98
CA GLN A 452 11.46 -13.07 -13.17
C GLN A 452 10.47 -12.97 -12.00
N HIS A 453 10.16 -14.09 -11.34
CA HIS A 453 9.26 -14.11 -10.20
C HIS A 453 9.81 -13.25 -9.04
N GLU A 454 9.03 -12.25 -8.60
CA GLU A 454 9.50 -11.18 -7.69
C GLU A 454 10.03 -11.72 -6.35
N ASP A 455 9.31 -12.69 -5.76
CA ASP A 455 9.64 -13.16 -4.40
C ASP A 455 10.55 -14.39 -4.36
N PHE A 456 10.72 -15.14 -5.46
CA PHE A 456 11.39 -16.45 -5.43
C PHE A 456 12.84 -16.36 -4.91
N GLN A 457 13.53 -15.26 -5.27
CA GLN A 457 14.91 -15.01 -4.87
C GLN A 457 15.07 -14.79 -3.36
N GLU A 458 14.01 -14.44 -2.62
CA GLU A 458 14.05 -14.27 -1.17
C GLU A 458 14.15 -15.60 -0.40
N TYR A 459 13.75 -16.70 -1.04
CA TYR A 459 13.68 -18.03 -0.44
C TYR A 459 14.97 -18.86 -0.57
N ILE A 460 15.88 -18.46 -1.45
CA ILE A 460 17.10 -19.20 -1.80
C ILE A 460 18.36 -18.35 -1.60
N GLN A 461 19.54 -18.96 -1.71
CA GLN A 461 20.79 -18.20 -1.71
C GLN A 461 21.16 -17.76 -3.12
N THR A 462 21.86 -16.64 -3.24
CA THR A 462 22.36 -16.12 -4.53
C THR A 462 23.25 -17.15 -5.24
N GLU A 463 24.02 -17.94 -4.49
CA GLU A 463 24.86 -19.00 -5.02
C GLU A 463 24.07 -20.21 -5.55
N ASP A 464 22.79 -20.37 -5.20
CA ASP A 464 21.94 -21.44 -5.73
C ASP A 464 21.52 -21.16 -7.18
N MET A 465 21.38 -19.88 -7.56
CA MET A 465 20.89 -19.46 -8.89
C MET A 465 21.70 -20.04 -10.05
N LYS A 466 23.02 -20.22 -9.87
CA LYS A 466 23.88 -20.84 -10.91
C LYS A 466 23.49 -22.28 -11.23
N TYR A 467 22.88 -23.00 -10.28
CA TYR A 467 22.46 -24.37 -10.49
C TYR A 467 21.01 -24.47 -10.98
N LEU A 468 20.19 -23.46 -10.71
CA LEU A 468 18.83 -23.39 -11.23
C LEU A 468 18.80 -23.21 -12.75
N GLU A 469 19.87 -22.66 -13.35
CA GLU A 469 20.07 -22.62 -14.79
C GLU A 469 20.04 -24.02 -15.44
N PHE A 470 20.42 -25.06 -14.69
CA PHE A 470 20.42 -26.45 -15.16
C PHE A 470 19.09 -27.19 -14.94
N ILE A 471 18.02 -26.50 -14.51
CA ILE A 471 16.68 -27.08 -14.45
C ILE A 471 16.16 -27.21 -15.89
N LYS A 472 16.14 -28.46 -16.38
CA LYS A 472 15.55 -28.80 -17.67
C LYS A 472 14.03 -28.85 -17.62
N ASP A 473 13.48 -29.29 -16.49
CA ASP A 473 12.06 -29.56 -16.36
C ASP A 473 11.62 -29.46 -14.90
N LEU A 474 10.53 -28.72 -14.67
CA LEU A 474 9.84 -28.58 -13.40
C LEU A 474 8.38 -28.96 -13.63
N TYR A 475 7.84 -29.87 -12.80
CA TYR A 475 6.48 -30.33 -12.96
C TYR A 475 5.79 -30.55 -11.62
N VAL A 476 4.56 -30.02 -11.50
CA VAL A 476 3.67 -30.25 -10.36
C VAL A 476 2.56 -31.20 -10.78
N GLU A 477 2.49 -32.35 -10.12
CA GLU A 477 1.39 -33.30 -10.25
C GLU A 477 0.49 -33.19 -9.02
N LYS A 478 -0.73 -32.64 -9.17
CA LYS A 478 -1.75 -32.63 -8.12
C LYS A 478 -2.31 -34.05 -7.91
N MET A 479 -2.87 -34.32 -6.73
CA MET A 479 -3.47 -35.62 -6.36
C MET A 479 -2.44 -36.76 -6.39
N ALA A 480 -1.22 -36.49 -5.92
CA ALA A 480 -0.10 -37.43 -5.93
C ALA A 480 0.60 -37.46 -4.57
N ASP A 481 0.96 -38.66 -4.12
CA ASP A 481 1.59 -38.96 -2.85
C ASP A 481 2.64 -40.07 -3.03
N GLU A 482 3.50 -40.32 -2.03
CA GLU A 482 4.58 -41.32 -2.07
C GLU A 482 4.04 -42.74 -2.35
N LYS A 483 2.79 -43.02 -1.94
CA LYS A 483 2.11 -44.30 -2.12
C LYS A 483 1.34 -44.42 -3.44
N GLY A 484 1.34 -43.37 -4.26
CA GLY A 484 0.63 -43.32 -5.54
C GLY A 484 -0.43 -42.21 -5.60
N PRO A 485 -1.46 -42.36 -6.45
CA PRO A 485 -2.54 -41.37 -6.58
C PRO A 485 -3.26 -41.18 -5.25
N ASN A 486 -3.47 -39.92 -4.86
CA ASN A 486 -4.19 -39.55 -3.65
C ASN A 486 -5.46 -38.80 -4.01
N GLU A 487 -6.57 -39.15 -3.38
CA GLU A 487 -7.86 -38.52 -3.62
C GLU A 487 -7.96 -37.10 -3.05
N ASP A 488 -7.01 -36.65 -2.25
CA ASP A 488 -7.03 -35.29 -1.75
C ASP A 488 -6.48 -34.31 -2.80
N PRO A 489 -7.29 -33.35 -3.30
CA PRO A 489 -6.82 -32.37 -4.28
C PRO A 489 -5.74 -31.42 -3.74
N LYS A 490 -5.56 -31.32 -2.42
CA LYS A 490 -4.51 -30.50 -1.79
C LYS A 490 -3.14 -31.19 -1.79
N THR A 491 -3.09 -32.50 -2.06
CA THR A 491 -1.82 -33.23 -2.17
C THR A 491 -1.17 -33.03 -3.54
N PHE A 492 0.15 -32.97 -3.58
CA PHE A 492 0.87 -32.84 -4.84
C PHE A 492 2.31 -33.34 -4.78
N ALA A 493 2.84 -33.67 -5.96
CA ALA A 493 4.24 -34.03 -6.17
C ALA A 493 4.94 -32.97 -7.02
N LEU A 494 6.06 -32.45 -6.54
CA LEU A 494 6.92 -31.51 -7.27
C LEU A 494 8.16 -32.26 -7.77
N THR A 495 8.36 -32.26 -9.09
CA THR A 495 9.47 -32.96 -9.76
C THR A 495 10.40 -31.97 -10.44
N PHE A 496 11.68 -32.03 -10.11
CA PHE A 496 12.76 -31.30 -10.79
C PHE A 496 13.64 -32.26 -11.57
N THR A 497 13.97 -31.91 -12.81
CA THR A 497 14.99 -32.60 -13.61
C THR A 497 16.15 -31.65 -13.87
N PHE A 498 17.33 -32.02 -13.37
CA PHE A 498 18.57 -31.29 -13.58
C PHE A 498 19.38 -31.97 -14.68
N GLU A 499 19.88 -31.17 -15.62
CA GLU A 499 20.80 -31.64 -16.67
C GLU A 499 21.85 -30.56 -16.93
N SER A 500 23.13 -30.90 -16.69
CA SER A 500 24.25 -29.98 -16.89
C SER A 500 25.26 -30.58 -17.89
N PRO A 501 25.77 -29.77 -18.83
CA PRO A 501 26.69 -30.25 -19.86
C PRO A 501 28.10 -30.58 -19.33
N ASN A 502 28.60 -29.85 -18.32
CA ASN A 502 29.97 -30.05 -17.80
C ASN A 502 30.01 -30.66 -16.39
N LYS A 503 28.91 -31.29 -15.94
CA LYS A 503 28.79 -31.93 -14.61
C LYS A 503 28.97 -30.95 -13.44
N GLU A 504 28.53 -29.71 -13.62
CA GLU A 504 28.40 -28.73 -12.53
C GLU A 504 27.42 -29.23 -11.44
N ILE A 505 26.38 -29.94 -11.87
CA ILE A 505 25.49 -30.73 -11.03
C ILE A 505 25.23 -32.08 -11.70
N ASP A 506 25.22 -33.17 -10.93
CA ASP A 506 24.93 -34.50 -11.47
C ASP A 506 23.51 -34.53 -12.05
N SER A 507 23.38 -35.10 -13.26
CA SER A 507 22.08 -35.21 -13.94
C SER A 507 21.18 -36.14 -13.14
N GLN A 508 20.05 -35.62 -12.68
CA GLN A 508 19.17 -36.32 -11.76
C GLN A 508 17.74 -35.81 -11.88
N THR A 509 16.79 -36.66 -11.49
CA THR A 509 15.38 -36.29 -11.36
C THR A 509 14.94 -36.55 -9.94
N VAL A 510 14.44 -35.51 -9.27
CA VAL A 510 14.05 -35.57 -7.86
C VAL A 510 12.58 -35.20 -7.76
N THR A 511 11.79 -36.10 -7.18
CA THR A 511 10.37 -35.89 -6.90
C THR A 511 10.15 -35.80 -5.40
N LYS A 512 9.44 -34.76 -4.96
CA LYS A 512 9.08 -34.52 -3.57
C LYS A 512 7.57 -34.46 -3.43
N TYR A 513 7.04 -35.14 -2.42
CA TYR A 513 5.60 -35.28 -2.17
C TYR A 513 5.15 -34.41 -0.99
N PHE A 514 4.02 -33.74 -1.15
CA PHE A 514 3.44 -32.79 -0.20
C PHE A 514 1.99 -33.15 0.13
N TYR A 515 1.63 -32.94 1.39
CA TYR A 515 0.27 -33.16 1.90
C TYR A 515 -0.08 -32.12 2.94
N THR A 516 -1.38 -31.85 3.11
CA THR A 516 -1.89 -30.92 4.12
C THR A 516 -2.22 -31.67 5.41
N GLU A 517 -1.77 -31.13 6.54
CA GLU A 517 -2.11 -31.62 7.87
C GLU A 517 -2.86 -30.53 8.64
N VAL A 518 -4.03 -30.88 9.18
CA VAL A 518 -4.84 -29.99 10.00
C VAL A 518 -4.51 -30.21 11.46
N ASN A 519 -4.13 -29.14 12.16
CA ASN A 519 -3.88 -29.22 13.59
C ASN A 519 -5.21 -29.44 14.35
N PRO A 520 -5.38 -30.53 15.12
CA PRO A 520 -6.64 -30.85 15.79
C PRO A 520 -7.00 -29.86 16.91
N ASP A 521 -6.01 -29.15 17.49
CA ASP A 521 -6.23 -28.22 18.60
C ASP A 521 -6.57 -26.81 18.12
N THR A 522 -6.02 -26.39 16.97
CA THR A 522 -6.19 -25.01 16.45
C THR A 522 -7.03 -24.92 15.18
N GLY A 523 -7.28 -26.03 14.49
CA GLY A 523 -7.96 -26.06 13.20
C GLY A 523 -7.14 -25.50 12.03
N TYR A 524 -5.88 -25.11 12.26
CA TYR A 524 -5.03 -24.51 11.23
C TYR A 524 -4.46 -25.59 10.30
N GLU A 525 -4.57 -25.37 8.99
CA GLU A 525 -3.98 -26.25 7.97
C GLU A 525 -2.53 -25.85 7.69
N SER A 526 -1.63 -26.83 7.57
CA SER A 526 -0.25 -26.57 7.15
C SER A 526 0.25 -27.61 6.14
N ILE A 527 1.11 -27.20 5.22
CA ILE A 527 1.74 -28.11 4.26
C ILE A 527 2.90 -28.84 4.93
N LYS A 528 2.94 -30.16 4.77
CA LYS A 528 4.03 -31.06 5.16
C LYS A 528 4.57 -31.78 3.94
N SER A 529 5.73 -32.40 4.08
CA SER A 529 6.33 -33.17 2.97
C SER A 529 7.17 -34.35 3.40
N HIS A 530 7.36 -35.27 2.45
CA HIS A 530 8.30 -36.38 2.58
C HIS A 530 9.72 -35.96 2.17
N ASP A 531 10.74 -36.50 2.84
CA ASP A 531 12.15 -36.27 2.49
C ASP A 531 12.44 -36.81 1.08
N ALA A 532 13.08 -35.99 0.25
CA ALA A 532 13.46 -36.34 -1.11
C ALA A 532 14.99 -36.32 -1.24
N LYS A 533 15.57 -37.43 -1.70
CA LYS A 533 17.02 -37.55 -1.87
C LYS A 533 17.45 -36.80 -3.14
N ILE A 534 18.33 -35.81 -2.94
CA ILE A 534 18.99 -35.05 -4.00
C ILE A 534 20.50 -35.13 -3.82
N GLU A 535 21.23 -35.31 -4.91
CA GLU A 535 22.69 -35.16 -4.95
C GLU A 535 23.03 -33.67 -5.04
N TRP A 536 23.74 -33.17 -4.03
CA TRP A 536 24.13 -31.75 -3.97
C TRP A 536 25.28 -31.47 -4.93
N PRO A 537 25.41 -30.23 -5.45
CA PRO A 537 26.59 -29.84 -6.21
C PRO A 537 27.88 -30.02 -5.39
N LYS A 538 28.95 -30.52 -6.02
CA LYS A 538 30.22 -30.81 -5.33
C LYS A 538 30.84 -29.59 -4.67
N GLU A 539 30.67 -28.40 -5.26
CA GLU A 539 31.13 -27.15 -4.64
C GLU A 539 30.41 -26.81 -3.33
N PHE A 540 29.26 -27.44 -3.06
CA PHE A 540 28.50 -27.28 -1.83
C PHE A 540 28.81 -28.37 -0.78
N ASP A 541 29.79 -29.24 -1.00
CA ASP A 541 30.16 -30.30 -0.04
C ASP A 541 30.51 -29.74 1.34
N ASP A 542 31.18 -28.58 1.39
CA ASP A 542 31.59 -27.91 2.63
C ASP A 542 30.42 -27.30 3.43
N ILE A 543 29.30 -27.02 2.76
CA ILE A 543 28.06 -26.50 3.38
C ILE A 543 26.97 -27.56 3.48
N ASN A 544 27.14 -28.73 2.86
CA ASN A 544 26.14 -29.80 2.84
C ASN A 544 25.81 -30.29 4.27
N PRO A 545 24.58 -30.07 4.76
CA PRO A 545 24.20 -30.39 6.13
C PRO A 545 24.34 -31.88 6.48
N ASN A 546 24.14 -32.78 5.51
CA ASN A 546 24.23 -34.22 5.72
C ASN A 546 25.69 -34.69 5.85
N LEU A 547 26.61 -34.13 5.07
CA LEU A 547 28.05 -34.40 5.18
C LEU A 547 28.62 -33.83 6.49
N ILE A 548 28.23 -32.61 6.85
CA ILE A 548 28.64 -31.97 8.11
C ILE A 548 28.17 -32.80 9.32
N LYS A 549 26.93 -33.29 9.30
CA LYS A 549 26.38 -34.19 10.34
C LYS A 549 27.17 -35.50 10.45
N LYS A 550 27.55 -36.12 9.32
CA LYS A 550 28.36 -37.35 9.30
C LYS A 550 29.80 -37.16 9.82
N SER A 551 30.36 -35.96 9.68
CA SER A 551 31.72 -35.64 10.15
C SER A 551 31.87 -35.48 11.68
N ARG A 552 30.82 -35.78 12.45
CA ARG A 552 30.73 -35.59 13.90
C ARG A 552 31.47 -36.71 14.64
N LYS A 553 32.79 -36.59 14.83
CA LYS A 553 33.59 -37.57 15.59
C LYS A 553 33.57 -37.39 17.11
N ASP A 554 33.45 -36.17 17.66
CA ASP A 554 33.62 -35.92 19.12
C ASP A 554 32.56 -35.02 19.77
N HIS A 555 31.29 -35.18 19.40
CA HIS A 555 30.13 -34.46 20.00
C HIS A 555 30.12 -32.92 19.93
N LYS A 556 31.19 -32.23 19.51
CA LYS A 556 31.23 -30.77 19.31
C LYS A 556 31.62 -30.41 17.87
N TRP A 557 30.80 -29.56 17.24
CA TRP A 557 31.15 -28.90 15.98
C TRP A 557 32.06 -27.70 16.23
N THR A 558 33.07 -27.52 15.39
CA THR A 558 33.87 -26.29 15.32
C THR A 558 32.98 -25.09 14.93
N HIS A 559 33.41 -23.87 15.25
CA HIS A 559 32.67 -22.65 14.89
C HIS A 559 32.41 -22.53 13.39
N GLU A 560 33.38 -22.93 12.57
CA GLU A 560 33.29 -22.94 11.11
C GLU A 560 32.25 -23.94 10.61
N LYS A 561 32.26 -25.19 11.10
CA LYS A 561 31.24 -26.19 10.75
C LYS A 561 29.83 -25.76 11.17
N LYS A 562 29.68 -25.06 12.30
CA LYS A 562 28.40 -24.46 12.72
C LYS A 562 27.94 -23.33 11.79
N LYS A 563 28.88 -22.55 11.24
CA LYS A 563 28.58 -21.50 10.26
C LYS A 563 28.14 -22.15 8.94
N ASN A 564 28.93 -23.08 8.40
CA ASN A 564 28.63 -23.75 7.15
C ASN A 564 27.32 -24.55 7.21
N TYR A 565 27.03 -25.21 8.33
CA TYR A 565 25.74 -25.88 8.54
C TYR A 565 24.56 -24.91 8.43
N ARG A 566 24.68 -23.71 9.02
CA ARG A 566 23.63 -22.67 8.95
C ARG A 566 23.48 -22.08 7.56
N VAL A 567 24.56 -21.99 6.80
CA VAL A 567 24.54 -21.57 5.40
C VAL A 567 23.84 -22.64 4.56
N GLY A 568 24.26 -23.90 4.66
CA GLY A 568 23.64 -25.00 3.92
C GLY A 568 22.17 -25.23 4.24
N MET A 569 21.73 -24.98 5.48
CA MET A 569 20.30 -25.03 5.84
C MET A 569 19.44 -23.95 5.14
N LYS A 570 20.06 -22.91 4.56
CA LYS A 570 19.38 -21.86 3.78
C LYS A 570 19.46 -22.09 2.28
N SER A 571 20.29 -23.01 1.81
CA SER A 571 20.40 -23.32 0.38
C SER A 571 19.12 -23.98 -0.13
N PHE A 572 18.76 -23.70 -1.38
CA PHE A 572 17.67 -24.35 -2.10
C PHE A 572 17.75 -25.88 -2.01
N PHE A 573 18.95 -26.47 -2.02
CA PHE A 573 19.11 -27.93 -1.94
C PHE A 573 18.64 -28.53 -0.60
N ALA A 574 18.58 -27.73 0.48
CA ALA A 574 18.02 -28.17 1.76
C ALA A 574 16.50 -28.32 1.74
N PHE A 575 15.79 -27.63 0.82
CA PHE A 575 14.35 -27.75 0.62
C PHE A 575 13.92 -29.20 0.36
N PHE A 576 14.73 -29.97 -0.37
CA PHE A 576 14.42 -31.37 -0.67
C PHE A 576 14.34 -32.24 0.60
N SER A 577 15.09 -31.87 1.64
CA SER A 577 15.08 -32.55 2.95
C SER A 577 14.12 -31.97 3.99
N TRP A 578 13.40 -30.89 3.65
CA TRP A 578 12.39 -30.31 4.51
C TRP A 578 11.22 -31.27 4.69
N THR A 579 10.62 -31.33 5.88
CA THR A 579 9.41 -32.15 6.13
C THR A 579 8.28 -31.35 6.79
N GLY A 580 8.62 -30.19 7.37
CA GLY A 580 7.66 -29.36 8.10
C GLY A 580 7.34 -29.88 9.51
N LEU A 581 8.03 -30.93 9.97
CA LEU A 581 7.82 -31.57 11.27
C LEU A 581 8.81 -31.09 12.35
N LYS A 582 9.94 -30.50 11.96
CA LYS A 582 10.98 -30.07 12.91
C LYS A 582 11.21 -28.57 12.83
N ASP A 583 10.56 -27.87 13.75
CA ASP A 583 10.70 -26.43 13.87
C ASP A 583 12.17 -26.01 14.12
N ASN A 584 12.62 -24.98 13.40
CA ASN A 584 13.97 -24.40 13.45
C ASN A 584 15.16 -25.34 13.17
N LYS A 585 14.92 -26.60 12.73
CA LYS A 585 15.97 -27.60 12.44
C LYS A 585 16.01 -28.05 10.98
N GLU A 586 15.15 -27.47 10.15
CA GLU A 586 15.01 -27.74 8.72
C GLU A 586 15.06 -26.43 7.93
N PHE A 587 14.89 -26.52 6.61
CA PHE A 587 14.77 -25.36 5.73
C PHE A 587 13.64 -24.44 6.20
N ARG A 588 13.92 -23.14 6.32
CA ARG A 588 13.05 -22.19 7.04
C ARG A 588 11.71 -21.93 6.34
N TYR A 589 11.71 -21.88 5.02
CA TYR A 589 10.56 -21.42 4.22
C TYR A 589 9.95 -22.54 3.39
N GLY A 590 9.98 -23.77 3.90
CA GLY A 590 9.60 -24.92 3.07
C GLY A 590 8.12 -24.96 2.70
N GLU A 591 7.24 -24.47 3.58
CA GLU A 591 5.80 -24.38 3.32
C GLU A 591 5.50 -23.33 2.25
N GLN A 592 6.00 -22.10 2.44
CA GLN A 592 5.80 -20.99 1.50
C GLN A 592 6.36 -21.31 0.12
N LEU A 593 7.56 -21.91 0.06
CA LEU A 593 8.18 -22.28 -1.20
C LEU A 593 7.41 -23.40 -1.92
N ALA A 594 6.84 -24.36 -1.18
CA ALA A 594 6.02 -25.42 -1.74
C ALA A 594 4.69 -24.89 -2.30
N GLU A 595 4.04 -23.99 -1.57
CA GLU A 595 2.81 -23.31 -1.99
C GLU A 595 3.06 -22.50 -3.26
N MET A 596 4.10 -21.65 -3.27
CA MET A 596 4.51 -20.84 -4.41
C MET A 596 4.78 -21.69 -5.66
N PHE A 597 5.49 -22.82 -5.54
CA PHE A 597 5.68 -23.69 -6.70
C PHE A 597 4.36 -24.27 -7.23
N SER A 598 3.41 -24.57 -6.35
CA SER A 598 2.23 -25.36 -6.70
C SER A 598 1.01 -24.54 -7.11
N GLU A 599 0.86 -23.32 -6.59
CA GLU A 599 -0.28 -22.43 -6.84
C GLU A 599 0.08 -21.20 -7.68
N ASP A 600 1.38 -20.86 -7.80
CA ASP A 600 1.83 -19.65 -8.51
C ASP A 600 2.80 -19.97 -9.68
N ILE A 601 4.06 -20.28 -9.39
CA ILE A 601 5.13 -20.46 -10.39
C ILE A 601 4.74 -21.48 -11.45
N PHE A 602 4.23 -22.66 -11.07
CA PHE A 602 3.91 -23.70 -12.04
C PHE A 602 2.67 -23.34 -12.88
N PRO A 603 1.52 -22.93 -12.30
CA PRO A 603 0.38 -22.47 -13.08
C PRO A 603 0.71 -21.31 -14.04
N LEU A 604 1.42 -20.29 -13.57
CA LEU A 604 1.68 -19.02 -14.30
C LEU A 604 3.03 -18.99 -15.05
N ALA A 605 3.71 -20.13 -15.20
CA ALA A 605 5.06 -20.20 -15.76
C ALA A 605 5.21 -19.54 -17.15
N VAL A 606 4.18 -19.63 -18.00
CA VAL A 606 4.22 -19.07 -19.36
C VAL A 606 4.16 -17.54 -19.31
N GLU A 607 3.33 -16.99 -18.42
CA GLU A 607 3.17 -15.55 -18.23
C GLU A 607 4.46 -14.90 -17.73
N TYR A 608 5.10 -15.50 -16.72
CA TYR A 608 6.41 -15.05 -16.24
C TYR A 608 7.49 -15.11 -17.32
N TYR A 609 7.48 -16.14 -18.16
CA TYR A 609 8.42 -16.22 -19.28
C TYR A 609 8.18 -15.12 -20.32
N THR A 610 6.92 -14.82 -20.66
CA THR A 610 6.58 -13.76 -21.62
C THR A 610 6.92 -12.36 -21.10
N LEU A 611 6.69 -12.12 -19.81
CA LEU A 611 7.05 -10.85 -19.15
C LEU A 611 8.56 -10.60 -19.15
N ALA A 612 9.37 -11.66 -19.04
CA ALA A 612 10.82 -11.56 -19.07
C ALA A 612 11.40 -11.34 -20.49
N ALA A 613 10.61 -11.60 -21.54
CA ALA A 613 11.05 -11.52 -22.94
C ALA A 613 10.05 -10.73 -23.83
N PRO A 614 9.83 -9.43 -23.57
CA PRO A 614 8.96 -8.59 -24.39
C PRO A 614 9.60 -8.41 -25.78
N GLY A 615 9.17 -9.24 -26.75
CA GLY A 615 9.66 -9.20 -28.13
C GLY A 615 9.66 -10.53 -28.88
N ILE A 616 9.50 -11.67 -28.19
CA ILE A 616 9.37 -12.99 -28.84
C ILE A 616 7.87 -13.22 -29.13
N GLY A 617 7.37 -12.71 -30.27
CA GLY A 617 6.00 -12.96 -30.70
C GLY A 617 5.30 -11.86 -31.51
N LYS A 618 5.95 -10.73 -31.81
CA LYS A 618 5.30 -9.64 -32.59
C LYS A 618 5.32 -9.83 -34.13
N ASP A 619 5.88 -10.92 -34.63
CA ASP A 619 5.96 -11.20 -36.07
C ASP A 619 5.12 -12.45 -36.45
N GLY A 620 3.80 -12.35 -36.35
CA GLY A 620 2.90 -13.43 -36.77
C GLY A 620 1.44 -13.13 -36.48
N GLU A 621 0.76 -12.55 -37.48
CA GLU A 621 -0.69 -12.48 -37.73
C GLU A 621 -1.64 -12.90 -36.59
N ASP A 622 -2.34 -11.89 -36.06
CA ASP A 622 -3.66 -11.88 -35.41
C ASP A 622 -4.40 -13.23 -35.28
N GLU A 623 -4.40 -13.78 -34.07
CA GLU A 623 -5.62 -14.29 -33.45
C GLU A 623 -5.61 -13.87 -31.97
N GLU A 624 -6.48 -12.91 -31.63
CA GLU A 624 -6.94 -12.71 -30.26
C GLU A 624 -7.48 -14.05 -29.73
N SER A 625 -6.70 -14.73 -28.91
CA SER A 625 -7.25 -15.73 -27.99
C SER A 625 -7.59 -15.03 -26.69
N ASP A 626 -8.79 -14.47 -26.66
CA ASP A 626 -9.54 -14.17 -25.44
C ASP A 626 -9.52 -15.40 -24.52
N SER A 627 -8.67 -15.35 -23.50
CA SER A 627 -8.86 -16.06 -22.25
C SER A 627 -9.01 -15.01 -21.15
N SER A 628 -10.15 -14.33 -21.16
CA SER A 628 -10.81 -13.71 -20.03
C SER A 628 -10.39 -14.29 -18.67
N SER A 629 -9.46 -13.60 -18.01
CA SER A 629 -9.71 -13.08 -16.67
C SER A 629 -9.66 -11.56 -16.79
N GLU A 630 -10.86 -10.97 -16.80
CA GLU A 630 -11.22 -9.58 -17.02
C GLU A 630 -10.23 -8.53 -16.47
N GLU A 631 -9.48 -7.87 -17.36
CA GLU A 631 -9.21 -6.43 -17.30
C GLU A 631 -9.24 -5.90 -18.75
N LEU A 632 -10.31 -5.18 -19.11
CA LEU A 632 -10.44 -4.51 -20.41
C LEU A 632 -9.93 -3.08 -20.27
N ASP A 633 -8.74 -2.85 -20.81
CA ASP A 633 -8.22 -1.55 -21.22
C ASP A 633 -9.00 -1.04 -22.45
N ILE A 634 -9.18 0.28 -22.53
CA ILE A 634 -9.41 1.01 -23.78
C ILE A 634 -8.35 2.09 -23.86
N ASP A 635 -7.42 1.90 -24.79
CA ASP A 635 -6.39 2.83 -25.22
C ASP A 635 -6.94 4.10 -25.86
N SER A 636 -6.14 5.17 -25.81
CA SER A 636 -5.89 5.97 -27.00
C SER A 636 -4.51 6.61 -26.93
N ASP A 637 -3.64 6.14 -27.82
CA ASP A 637 -2.31 6.64 -28.16
C ASP A 637 -2.33 8.09 -28.67
N GLU A 638 -1.24 8.81 -28.40
CA GLU A 638 -0.66 9.78 -29.36
C GLU A 638 0.87 9.61 -29.35
N ASP A 639 1.39 8.96 -30.40
CA ASP A 639 2.78 9.03 -30.84
C ASP A 639 2.97 10.24 -31.79
N ASP A 640 4.11 10.92 -31.71
CA ASP A 640 5.02 11.11 -32.86
C ASP A 640 6.30 11.90 -32.47
N ASP A 641 7.41 11.15 -32.47
CA ASP A 641 8.70 11.38 -33.14
C ASP A 641 9.35 12.79 -33.25
N GLU A 642 10.62 12.91 -32.84
CA GLU A 642 11.75 12.75 -33.79
C GLU A 642 13.16 12.81 -33.13
N ASP A 643 14.07 12.09 -33.80
CA ASP A 643 15.41 11.60 -33.46
C ASP A 643 16.55 12.66 -33.52
N TYR A 644 17.74 12.32 -33.01
CA TYR A 644 19.05 12.45 -33.70
C TYR A 644 20.26 12.21 -32.76
N LYS A 645 21.05 11.19 -33.12
CA LYS A 645 22.29 10.70 -32.49
C LYS A 645 23.53 11.61 -32.69
N LYS A 646 24.27 11.81 -31.58
CA LYS A 646 25.77 11.76 -31.38
C LYS A 646 26.66 12.79 -32.16
N PRO A 647 27.98 13.01 -31.84
CA PRO A 647 28.89 12.25 -30.95
C PRO A 647 29.84 13.07 -30.03
N ALA A 648 30.55 12.32 -29.17
CA ALA A 648 31.67 12.77 -28.34
C ALA A 648 32.93 13.12 -29.16
N SER A 649 33.58 14.24 -28.82
CA SER A 649 34.86 14.68 -29.41
C SER A 649 36.07 14.41 -28.50
N LYS A 650 37.10 13.80 -29.10
CA LYS A 650 38.44 13.58 -28.53
C LYS A 650 39.22 14.90 -28.47
N LYS A 651 39.91 15.15 -27.35
CA LYS A 651 40.97 16.18 -27.26
C LYS A 651 42.34 15.59 -27.61
N GLN A 652 43.01 16.19 -28.60
CA GLN A 652 44.45 16.07 -28.84
C GLN A 652 45.22 17.02 -27.90
N LYS A 653 46.32 16.52 -27.32
CA LYS A 653 47.43 17.31 -26.78
C LYS A 653 48.46 17.50 -27.90
N ILE A 654 49.04 18.69 -28.02
CA ILE A 654 50.20 18.98 -28.87
C ILE A 654 51.36 19.51 -28.00
N HIS A 655 52.53 18.91 -28.25
CA HIS A 655 53.94 19.28 -28.05
C HIS A 655 54.38 20.22 -26.91
N GLN A 656 55.32 19.75 -26.08
CA GLN A 656 56.75 19.63 -26.39
C GLN A 656 57.36 18.44 -25.65
#